data_AF-A0A933KHZ7-F1
#
_entry.id   AF-A0A933KHZ7-F1
#
_cell.length_a   1.000
_cell.length_b   1.000
_cell.length_c   1.000
_cell.angle_alpha   90.00
_cell.angle_beta   90.00
_cell.angle_gamma   90.00
#
_symmetry.space_group_name_H-M   'P 1'
#
loop_
_entity.id
_entity.type
_entity.pdbx_description
1 polymer ?
#
loop_
_entity_poly.entity_id
_entity_poly.type
_entity_poly.pdbx_seq_one_letter_code
_entity_poly.pdbx_strand_id
1 'polypeptide(L)'
;MDREKLALELGSPDEEARKEAVLAMTELADPTFIGELRKATADPSPAVRFFARRAVDKLARLEERPRDPVWLRALEQAAGDAISVESWRALLADPDAETRLKNVMATLGVSDPAIVPLLWERLTVEGDVRVRASLVKAVARFRKREGFDLLAPLVSDPDPRVRANAIEALDELADERLKPLLEPFLDDADNRIRGNALKAMSRFDRPRALHGAHQMAASSEIWMRATAIWLYRELGGEQARLALERMASRETGEMAEKVAHALAALAAARAALGPVPALDSDAHVVEAIREKLADPDKNARLQGAIQAAELPRARAVGLLKNALVAESHPHVIATLVKALGQAGGEPEAAVIGEFLQHPDPRVRANAIEGLAAIKSEEAYRLVEPLLSDPNQRVRGNAAWLIHGRDPAKAFATLKQMLLSSDSELQDAAIFALREIAGDQVLELFETGLASDNPEVQMKILRVLEGWSSRMPMAAKLLAAWRERGKGVPWVADKLEDLVEQLNRGEARARLAALEKLATFSSADARARVEQATRDPDPKVKKRARELVKHSGAEEARREAFFRLGLAAYQWIRAGKDRVPKGLANLAARARQASRDFESGQDVVSSLSLRRQSLVDLGREVHLLLQTGQLKAPELEPLMREIERLELRREVADMPPARQLPEPERRIWVRFALGVIAGVVLGVGTYLLFQMPPSPNLKPLKWRLPDPAAGKPDAASRAAAAATTATTQ
;
A
#
# COMPACT_ATOMS: atom_id res chain seq x y z
N MET A 1 -19.40 -12.31 -22.15
CA MET A 1 -19.63 -10.97 -21.57
C MET A 1 -19.77 -10.00 -22.72
N ASP A 2 -20.63 -8.99 -22.62
CA ASP A 2 -20.99 -8.17 -23.79
C ASP A 2 -19.86 -7.21 -24.21
N ARG A 3 -19.63 -7.07 -25.52
CA ARG A 3 -18.55 -6.25 -26.09
C ARG A 3 -18.75 -4.78 -25.76
N GLU A 4 -19.98 -4.28 -25.91
CA GLU A 4 -20.31 -2.88 -25.64
C GLU A 4 -20.11 -2.53 -24.17
N LYS A 5 -20.46 -3.45 -23.26
CA LYS A 5 -20.23 -3.29 -21.81
C LYS A 5 -18.74 -3.15 -21.49
N LEU A 6 -17.89 -3.99 -22.07
CA LEU A 6 -16.44 -3.93 -21.89
C LEU A 6 -15.83 -2.62 -22.44
N ALA A 7 -16.28 -2.16 -23.61
CA ALA A 7 -15.85 -0.89 -24.16
C ALA A 7 -16.31 0.32 -23.30
N LEU A 8 -17.49 0.23 -22.68
CA LEU A 8 -18.02 1.25 -21.76
C LEU A 8 -17.24 1.29 -20.44
N GLU A 9 -16.93 0.13 -19.85
CA GLU A 9 -16.15 0.01 -18.61
C GLU A 9 -14.73 0.56 -18.76
N LEU A 10 -14.15 0.44 -19.96
CA LEU A 10 -12.87 1.06 -20.32
C LEU A 10 -12.91 2.60 -20.38
N GLY A 11 -14.10 3.20 -20.46
CA GLY A 11 -14.32 4.64 -20.29
C GLY A 11 -14.64 5.08 -18.85
N SER A 12 -14.64 4.15 -17.88
CA SER A 12 -15.01 4.45 -16.48
C SER A 12 -14.03 5.41 -15.79
N PRO A 13 -14.49 6.33 -14.94
CA PRO A 13 -13.59 7.11 -14.08
C PRO A 13 -12.86 6.25 -13.04
N ASP A 14 -13.42 5.09 -12.68
CA ASP A 14 -12.78 4.14 -11.74
C ASP A 14 -11.64 3.38 -12.44
N GLU A 15 -10.46 3.42 -11.83
CA GLU A 15 -9.24 2.74 -12.31
C GLU A 15 -9.41 1.23 -12.35
N GLU A 16 -10.04 0.64 -11.32
CA GLU A 16 -10.15 -0.81 -11.24
C GLU A 16 -11.18 -1.34 -12.24
N ALA A 17 -12.30 -0.65 -12.45
CA ALA A 17 -13.21 -0.94 -13.56
C ALA A 17 -12.50 -0.94 -14.94
N ARG A 18 -11.62 0.05 -15.22
CA ARG A 18 -10.84 0.08 -16.47
C ARG A 18 -9.82 -1.05 -16.55
N LYS A 19 -9.16 -1.39 -15.43
CA LYS A 19 -8.20 -2.50 -15.35
C LYS A 19 -8.88 -3.85 -15.59
N GLU A 20 -9.99 -4.12 -14.92
CA GLU A 20 -10.77 -5.35 -15.08
C GLU A 20 -11.32 -5.48 -16.51
N ALA A 21 -11.80 -4.39 -17.13
CA ALA A 21 -12.21 -4.40 -18.53
C ALA A 21 -11.06 -4.80 -19.48
N VAL A 22 -9.86 -4.25 -19.26
CA VAL A 22 -8.65 -4.63 -20.02
C VAL A 22 -8.27 -6.10 -19.80
N LEU A 23 -8.32 -6.60 -18.56
CA LEU A 23 -8.03 -8.00 -18.23
C LEU A 23 -9.04 -8.95 -18.89
N ALA A 24 -10.34 -8.67 -18.77
CA ALA A 24 -11.40 -9.47 -19.37
C ALA A 24 -11.34 -9.48 -20.91
N MET A 25 -11.04 -8.35 -21.56
CA MET A 25 -10.75 -8.33 -23.01
C MET A 25 -9.54 -9.21 -23.37
N THR A 26 -8.53 -9.30 -22.49
CA THR A 26 -7.34 -10.15 -22.68
C THR A 26 -7.62 -11.65 -22.48
N GLU A 27 -8.59 -11.99 -21.63
CA GLU A 27 -9.03 -13.37 -21.39
C GLU A 27 -9.94 -13.88 -22.50
N LEU A 28 -10.83 -13.04 -23.04
CA LEU A 28 -11.69 -13.36 -24.19
C LEU A 28 -10.88 -13.69 -25.46
N ALA A 29 -9.61 -13.26 -25.52
CA ALA A 29 -8.67 -13.55 -26.61
C ALA A 29 -9.13 -13.13 -28.02
N ASP A 30 -10.11 -12.23 -28.11
CA ASP A 30 -10.68 -11.72 -29.35
C ASP A 30 -9.82 -10.55 -29.89
N PRO A 31 -9.13 -10.70 -31.05
CA PRO A 31 -8.27 -9.66 -31.62
C PRO A 31 -9.02 -8.38 -31.97
N THR A 32 -10.34 -8.43 -32.15
CA THR A 32 -11.12 -7.25 -32.52
C THR A 32 -11.15 -6.17 -31.43
N PHE A 33 -10.75 -6.49 -30.18
CA PHE A 33 -10.53 -5.51 -29.10
C PHE A 33 -9.20 -4.73 -29.20
N ILE A 34 -8.31 -5.05 -30.15
CA ILE A 34 -6.99 -4.40 -30.28
C ILE A 34 -7.13 -2.87 -30.45
N GLY A 35 -8.19 -2.38 -31.09
CA GLY A 35 -8.41 -0.94 -31.27
C GLY A 35 -8.69 -0.20 -29.95
N GLU A 36 -9.57 -0.77 -29.14
CA GLU A 36 -9.95 -0.29 -27.81
C GLU A 36 -8.76 -0.38 -26.84
N LEU A 37 -8.07 -1.53 -26.82
CA LEU A 37 -6.89 -1.76 -25.98
C LEU A 37 -5.70 -0.87 -26.36
N ARG A 38 -5.52 -0.53 -27.67
CA ARG A 38 -4.53 0.46 -28.11
C ARG A 38 -4.77 1.84 -27.50
N LYS A 39 -6.04 2.28 -27.41
CA LYS A 39 -6.40 3.53 -26.71
C LYS A 39 -6.07 3.44 -25.22
N ALA A 40 -6.43 2.32 -24.58
CA ALA A 40 -6.15 2.03 -23.17
C ALA A 40 -4.66 2.04 -22.80
N THR A 41 -3.75 1.84 -23.76
CA THR A 41 -2.30 1.99 -23.49
C THR A 41 -1.94 3.41 -23.01
N ALA A 42 -2.77 4.42 -23.30
CA ALA A 42 -2.62 5.83 -22.94
C ALA A 42 -3.42 6.26 -21.70
N ASP A 43 -3.96 5.30 -20.94
CA ASP A 43 -4.70 5.57 -19.70
C ASP A 43 -3.89 6.42 -18.68
N PRO A 44 -4.50 7.24 -17.82
CA PRO A 44 -3.80 7.90 -16.71
C PRO A 44 -3.20 6.96 -15.65
N SER A 45 -3.72 5.73 -15.46
CA SER A 45 -3.18 4.76 -14.51
C SER A 45 -1.96 3.98 -15.06
N PRO A 46 -0.84 3.88 -14.31
CA PRO A 46 0.26 2.96 -14.64
C PRO A 46 -0.17 1.50 -14.79
N ALA A 47 -1.11 1.04 -13.95
CA ALA A 47 -1.62 -0.32 -13.94
C ALA A 47 -2.42 -0.61 -15.22
N VAL A 48 -3.39 0.24 -15.57
CA VAL A 48 -4.19 0.10 -16.79
C VAL A 48 -3.29 0.16 -18.03
N ARG A 49 -2.33 1.10 -18.09
CA ARG A 49 -1.34 1.16 -19.18
C ARG A 49 -0.52 -0.14 -19.30
N PHE A 50 -0.12 -0.75 -18.18
CA PHE A 50 0.65 -1.99 -18.15
C PHE A 50 -0.15 -3.16 -18.74
N PHE A 51 -1.36 -3.40 -18.22
CA PHE A 51 -2.21 -4.50 -18.70
C PHE A 51 -2.67 -4.27 -20.14
N ALA A 52 -2.97 -3.03 -20.54
CA ALA A 52 -3.41 -2.72 -21.91
C ALA A 52 -2.33 -3.00 -22.96
N ARG A 53 -1.07 -2.67 -22.68
CA ARG A 53 0.06 -3.01 -23.56
C ARG A 53 0.23 -4.53 -23.68
N ARG A 54 0.17 -5.25 -22.55
CA ARG A 54 0.25 -6.71 -22.51
C ARG A 54 -0.91 -7.37 -23.27
N ALA A 55 -2.11 -6.79 -23.19
CA ALA A 55 -3.28 -7.23 -23.94
C ALA A 55 -3.09 -7.08 -25.45
N VAL A 56 -2.65 -5.90 -25.92
CA VAL A 56 -2.33 -5.65 -27.33
C VAL A 56 -1.23 -6.60 -27.82
N ASP A 57 -0.14 -6.77 -27.07
CA ASP A 57 0.97 -7.67 -27.45
C ASP A 57 0.54 -9.14 -27.50
N LYS A 58 -0.38 -9.58 -26.62
CA LYS A 58 -0.92 -10.95 -26.62
C LYS A 58 -1.85 -11.18 -27.81
N LEU A 59 -2.80 -10.27 -28.05
CA LEU A 59 -3.77 -10.39 -29.13
C LEU A 59 -3.11 -10.23 -30.51
N ALA A 60 -2.15 -9.31 -30.67
CA ALA A 60 -1.43 -9.12 -31.93
C ALA A 60 -0.56 -10.33 -32.32
N ARG A 61 -0.17 -11.19 -31.37
CA ARG A 61 0.49 -12.47 -31.66
C ARG A 61 -0.49 -13.54 -32.15
N LEU A 62 -1.77 -13.47 -31.78
CA LEU A 62 -2.81 -14.38 -32.28
C LEU A 62 -3.25 -14.02 -33.71
N GLU A 63 -2.95 -12.80 -34.17
CA GLU A 63 -3.39 -12.26 -35.46
C GLU A 63 -2.41 -12.53 -36.63
N GLU A 64 -1.30 -13.25 -36.39
CA GLU A 64 -0.11 -13.42 -37.26
C GLU A 64 -0.20 -12.80 -38.68
N ARG A 65 0.06 -11.49 -38.75
CA ARG A 65 0.44 -10.80 -39.99
C ARG A 65 1.92 -10.41 -39.95
N PRO A 66 2.62 -10.40 -41.09
CA PRO A 66 4.08 -10.20 -41.12
C PRO A 66 4.53 -8.89 -40.45
N ARG A 67 5.67 -8.95 -39.75
CA ARG A 67 6.39 -7.79 -39.20
C ARG A 67 7.09 -6.95 -40.27
N ASP A 68 6.35 -6.59 -41.31
CA ASP A 68 6.93 -5.99 -42.51
C ASP A 68 5.91 -5.01 -43.10
N PRO A 69 5.94 -3.72 -42.70
CA PRO A 69 4.80 -2.84 -42.88
C PRO A 69 4.57 -2.54 -44.36
N VAL A 70 3.41 -2.97 -44.86
CA VAL A 70 2.94 -2.67 -46.23
C VAL A 70 2.98 -1.17 -46.53
N TRP A 71 2.78 -0.32 -45.50
CA TRP A 71 2.86 1.14 -45.63
C TRP A 71 4.30 1.68 -45.74
N LEU A 72 5.31 0.98 -45.20
CA LEU A 72 6.72 1.35 -45.36
C LEU A 72 7.14 1.10 -46.81
N ARG A 73 6.83 -0.09 -47.34
CA ARG A 73 7.03 -0.42 -48.75
C ARG A 73 6.21 0.44 -49.70
N ALA A 74 5.01 0.88 -49.31
CA ALA A 74 4.22 1.82 -50.11
C ALA A 74 4.86 3.23 -50.14
N LEU A 75 5.46 3.69 -49.05
CA LEU A 75 6.27 4.92 -49.03
C LEU A 75 7.54 4.76 -49.88
N GLU A 76 8.27 3.65 -49.75
CA GLU A 76 9.47 3.35 -50.54
C GLU A 76 9.17 3.20 -52.05
N GLN A 77 8.03 2.59 -52.42
CA GLN A 77 7.60 2.47 -53.82
C GLN A 77 7.04 3.78 -54.40
N ALA A 78 6.40 4.62 -53.58
CA ALA A 78 6.00 5.96 -54.00
C ALA A 78 7.20 6.92 -54.11
N ALA A 79 8.25 6.68 -53.31
CA ALA A 79 9.50 7.43 -53.28
C ALA A 79 10.60 6.77 -54.11
N GLY A 80 10.34 6.60 -55.41
CA GLY A 80 11.37 6.17 -56.38
C GLY A 80 12.59 7.09 -56.44
N ASP A 81 12.46 8.31 -55.92
CA ASP A 81 13.52 9.23 -55.53
C ASP A 81 13.35 9.63 -54.05
N ALA A 82 14.42 10.09 -53.40
CA ALA A 82 14.42 10.49 -52.00
C ALA A 82 13.29 11.50 -51.67
N ILE A 83 12.45 11.18 -50.67
CA ILE A 83 11.31 12.01 -50.25
C ILE A 83 11.81 13.42 -49.89
N SER A 84 11.31 14.43 -50.59
CA SER A 84 11.73 15.83 -50.40
C SER A 84 11.39 16.36 -48.99
N VAL A 85 12.11 17.41 -48.56
CA VAL A 85 11.86 18.12 -47.29
C VAL A 85 10.41 18.62 -47.22
N GLU A 86 9.86 19.13 -48.32
CA GLU A 86 8.49 19.61 -48.44
C GLU A 86 7.47 18.46 -48.31
N SER A 87 7.76 17.31 -48.92
CA SER A 87 6.95 16.09 -48.80
C SER A 87 6.94 15.57 -47.36
N TRP A 88 8.11 15.53 -46.69
CA TRP A 88 8.18 15.18 -45.27
C TRP A 88 7.43 16.16 -44.37
N ARG A 89 7.54 17.47 -44.63
CA ARG A 89 6.81 18.49 -43.87
C ARG A 89 5.30 18.29 -43.99
N ALA A 90 4.80 18.01 -45.19
CA ALA A 90 3.38 17.69 -45.41
C ALA A 90 2.94 16.41 -44.70
N LEU A 91 3.71 15.31 -44.80
CA LEU A 91 3.41 14.04 -44.14
C LEU A 91 3.39 14.16 -42.61
N LEU A 92 4.34 14.90 -42.03
CA LEU A 92 4.40 15.13 -40.58
C LEU A 92 3.27 16.05 -40.09
N ALA A 93 2.73 16.91 -40.96
CA ALA A 93 1.66 17.85 -40.67
C ALA A 93 0.24 17.37 -41.08
N ASP A 94 0.08 16.08 -41.43
CA ASP A 94 -1.22 15.49 -41.79
C ASP A 94 -2.32 15.82 -40.76
N PRO A 95 -3.56 16.16 -41.16
CA PRO A 95 -4.62 16.50 -40.21
C PRO A 95 -5.00 15.34 -39.27
N ASP A 96 -4.91 14.08 -39.71
CA ASP A 96 -5.23 12.91 -38.89
C ASP A 96 -4.06 12.49 -38.00
N ALA A 97 -4.31 12.36 -36.70
CA ALA A 97 -3.30 12.00 -35.72
C ALA A 97 -2.78 10.55 -35.84
N GLU A 98 -3.62 9.61 -36.30
CA GLU A 98 -3.19 8.22 -36.52
C GLU A 98 -2.28 8.11 -37.76
N THR A 99 -2.51 8.95 -38.76
CA THR A 99 -1.66 9.08 -39.96
C THR A 99 -0.37 9.82 -39.65
N ARG A 100 -0.40 10.93 -38.90
CA ARG A 100 0.81 11.56 -38.35
C ARG A 100 1.65 10.58 -37.54
N LEU A 101 1.04 9.76 -36.69
CA LEU A 101 1.77 8.75 -35.89
C LEU A 101 2.57 7.79 -36.77
N LYS A 102 1.96 7.26 -37.84
CA LYS A 102 2.64 6.37 -38.81
C LYS A 102 3.75 7.10 -39.55
N ASN A 103 3.50 8.34 -40.00
CA ASN A 103 4.48 9.15 -40.71
C ASN A 103 5.69 9.51 -39.82
N VAL A 104 5.47 9.79 -38.53
CA VAL A 104 6.54 9.96 -37.53
C VAL A 104 7.31 8.66 -37.33
N MET A 105 6.64 7.51 -37.22
CA MET A 105 7.31 6.21 -37.13
C MET A 105 8.14 5.89 -38.39
N ALA A 106 7.74 6.38 -39.57
CA ALA A 106 8.50 6.22 -40.82
C ALA A 106 9.91 6.82 -40.71
N THR A 107 10.01 7.98 -40.04
CA THR A 107 11.27 8.72 -39.87
C THR A 107 12.33 7.94 -39.09
N LEU A 108 11.94 6.89 -38.34
CA LEU A 108 12.88 5.99 -37.66
C LEU A 108 13.69 5.11 -38.63
N GLY A 109 13.19 4.88 -39.85
CA GLY A 109 13.94 4.23 -40.94
C GLY A 109 14.79 5.21 -41.76
N VAL A 110 14.50 6.52 -41.67
CA VAL A 110 15.19 7.56 -42.43
C VAL A 110 16.55 7.86 -41.80
N SER A 111 17.56 8.02 -42.65
CA SER A 111 18.93 8.38 -42.24
C SER A 111 19.33 9.81 -42.61
N ASP A 112 18.50 10.53 -43.36
CA ASP A 112 18.75 11.91 -43.78
C ASP A 112 18.62 12.90 -42.60
N PRO A 113 19.69 13.62 -42.22
CA PRO A 113 19.63 14.64 -41.16
C PRO A 113 18.77 15.87 -41.48
N ALA A 114 18.30 16.04 -42.73
CA ALA A 114 17.38 17.13 -43.10
C ALA A 114 15.98 16.96 -42.48
N ILE A 115 15.61 15.74 -42.03
CA ILE A 115 14.30 15.48 -41.43
C ILE A 115 14.18 16.01 -39.99
N VAL A 116 15.29 16.21 -39.28
CA VAL A 116 15.27 16.55 -37.86
C VAL A 116 14.71 17.95 -37.58
N PRO A 117 15.03 19.01 -38.36
CA PRO A 117 14.29 20.27 -38.38
C PRO A 117 12.77 20.11 -38.43
N LEU A 118 12.26 19.20 -39.26
CA LEU A 118 10.81 18.97 -39.43
C LEU A 118 10.21 18.22 -38.23
N LEU A 119 10.96 17.28 -37.65
CA LEU A 119 10.57 16.59 -36.41
C LEU A 119 10.50 17.56 -35.22
N TRP A 120 11.46 18.49 -35.11
CA TRP A 120 11.43 19.56 -34.09
C TRP A 120 10.29 20.55 -34.33
N GLU A 121 10.13 21.04 -35.57
CA GLU A 121 9.03 21.93 -35.97
C GLU A 121 7.69 21.31 -35.54
N ARG A 122 7.46 20.04 -35.90
CA ARG A 122 6.22 19.33 -35.54
C ARG A 122 6.08 19.08 -34.04
N LEU A 123 7.15 18.75 -33.34
CA LEU A 123 7.14 18.46 -31.89
C LEU A 123 6.65 19.66 -31.07
N THR A 124 6.97 20.89 -31.47
CA THR A 124 6.55 22.11 -30.75
C THR A 124 5.05 22.42 -30.86
N VAL A 125 4.35 21.85 -31.85
CA VAL A 125 2.92 22.12 -32.14
C VAL A 125 2.04 20.86 -32.06
N GLU A 126 2.55 19.74 -31.55
CA GLU A 126 1.81 18.47 -31.56
C GLU A 126 0.91 18.27 -30.33
N GLY A 127 -0.41 18.35 -30.58
CA GLY A 127 -1.44 18.10 -29.57
C GLY A 127 -1.62 16.62 -29.22
N ASP A 128 -1.54 15.69 -30.18
CA ASP A 128 -1.74 14.25 -29.89
C ASP A 128 -0.54 13.70 -29.12
N VAL A 129 -0.80 13.22 -27.90
CA VAL A 129 0.19 12.67 -26.97
C VAL A 129 0.99 11.50 -27.56
N ARG A 130 0.38 10.64 -28.38
CA ARG A 130 1.02 9.47 -28.99
C ARG A 130 1.99 9.91 -30.09
N VAL A 131 1.57 10.89 -30.90
CA VAL A 131 2.42 11.51 -31.92
C VAL A 131 3.58 12.26 -31.24
N ARG A 132 3.31 13.08 -30.23
CA ARG A 132 4.32 13.82 -29.45
C ARG A 132 5.35 12.89 -28.79
N ALA A 133 4.91 11.83 -28.12
CA ALA A 133 5.79 10.82 -27.53
C ALA A 133 6.65 10.09 -28.58
N SER A 134 6.14 9.91 -29.79
CA SER A 134 6.89 9.27 -30.90
C SER A 134 7.87 10.23 -31.56
N LEU A 135 7.53 11.52 -31.67
CA LEU A 135 8.41 12.58 -32.15
C LEU A 135 9.65 12.72 -31.25
N VAL A 136 9.49 12.62 -29.92
CA VAL A 136 10.64 12.60 -28.98
C VAL A 136 11.61 11.46 -29.30
N LYS A 137 11.11 10.25 -29.58
CA LYS A 137 11.95 9.10 -29.97
C LYS A 137 12.61 9.30 -31.33
N ALA A 138 11.88 9.85 -32.30
CA ALA A 138 12.40 10.15 -33.63
C ALA A 138 13.54 11.17 -33.56
N VAL A 139 13.37 12.26 -32.79
CA VAL A 139 14.40 13.27 -32.54
C VAL A 139 15.64 12.67 -31.86
N ALA A 140 15.46 11.85 -30.83
CA ALA A 140 16.55 11.27 -30.04
C ALA A 140 17.57 10.50 -30.90
N ARG A 141 17.09 9.77 -31.93
CA ARG A 141 17.89 8.99 -32.87
C ARG A 141 19.03 9.79 -33.52
N PHE A 142 18.84 11.10 -33.73
CA PHE A 142 19.78 11.93 -34.49
C PHE A 142 20.90 12.58 -33.64
N ARG A 143 20.97 12.29 -32.33
CA ARG A 143 22.15 12.42 -31.45
C ARG A 143 23.08 13.64 -31.70
N LYS A 144 22.52 14.85 -31.73
CA LYS A 144 23.30 16.10 -31.71
C LYS A 144 23.33 16.74 -30.32
N ARG A 145 24.42 17.46 -30.00
CA ARG A 145 24.58 18.18 -28.73
C ARG A 145 23.52 19.27 -28.52
N GLU A 146 22.99 19.87 -29.59
CA GLU A 146 21.88 20.83 -29.52
C GLU A 146 20.57 20.20 -28.99
N GLY A 147 20.44 18.87 -28.97
CA GLY A 147 19.21 18.19 -28.57
C GLY A 147 18.87 18.32 -27.09
N PHE A 148 19.84 18.59 -26.20
CA PHE A 148 19.59 18.63 -24.76
C PHE A 148 18.64 19.76 -24.38
N ASP A 149 18.86 20.97 -24.87
CA ASP A 149 18.07 22.16 -24.49
C ASP A 149 16.64 22.09 -25.04
N LEU A 150 16.42 21.30 -26.10
CA LEU A 150 15.11 21.02 -26.70
C LEU A 150 14.36 19.90 -25.98
N LEU A 151 15.08 18.89 -25.47
CA LEU A 151 14.50 17.72 -24.78
C LEU A 151 14.32 17.92 -23.27
N ALA A 152 15.16 18.73 -22.63
CA ALA A 152 15.11 18.98 -21.20
C ALA A 152 13.75 19.53 -20.71
N PRO A 153 13.07 20.47 -21.41
CA PRO A 153 11.72 20.90 -21.01
C PRO A 153 10.67 19.77 -21.03
N LEU A 154 10.86 18.74 -21.84
CA LEU A 154 9.90 17.64 -22.02
C LEU A 154 9.91 16.62 -20.88
N VAL A 155 10.90 16.68 -19.97
CA VAL A 155 10.83 15.93 -18.69
C VAL A 155 9.71 16.46 -17.79
N SER A 156 9.14 17.63 -18.09
CA SER A 156 7.99 18.22 -17.40
C SER A 156 6.69 18.18 -18.22
N ASP A 157 6.63 17.42 -19.33
CA ASP A 157 5.38 17.25 -20.10
C ASP A 157 4.27 16.63 -19.20
N PRO A 158 3.00 17.08 -19.33
CA PRO A 158 1.90 16.50 -18.56
C PRO A 158 1.74 14.98 -18.75
N ASP A 159 2.07 14.42 -19.92
CA ASP A 159 1.97 12.99 -20.18
C ASP A 159 3.21 12.20 -19.72
N PRO A 160 3.04 11.13 -18.91
CA PRO A 160 4.17 10.34 -18.39
C PRO A 160 4.98 9.61 -19.46
N ARG A 161 4.42 9.32 -20.64
CA ARG A 161 5.13 8.62 -21.73
C ARG A 161 6.06 9.61 -22.44
N VAL A 162 5.63 10.86 -22.61
CA VAL A 162 6.50 11.93 -23.11
C VAL A 162 7.66 12.17 -22.13
N ARG A 163 7.38 12.32 -20.82
CA ARG A 163 8.43 12.44 -19.78
C ARG A 163 9.43 11.27 -19.81
N ALA A 164 8.93 10.03 -19.82
CA ALA A 164 9.77 8.85 -19.85
C ALA A 164 10.65 8.78 -21.11
N ASN A 165 10.10 9.12 -22.28
CA ASN A 165 10.86 9.15 -23.53
C ASN A 165 11.87 10.31 -23.55
N ALA A 166 11.57 11.45 -22.92
CA ALA A 166 12.49 12.57 -22.79
C ALA A 166 13.70 12.20 -21.91
N ILE A 167 13.49 11.54 -20.77
CA ILE A 167 14.57 11.03 -19.91
C ILE A 167 15.43 10.00 -20.66
N GLU A 168 14.80 9.08 -21.41
CA GLU A 168 15.49 8.08 -22.24
C GLU A 168 16.35 8.75 -23.33
N ALA A 169 15.79 9.75 -24.03
CA ALA A 169 16.49 10.51 -25.06
C ALA A 169 17.66 11.33 -24.51
N LEU A 170 17.48 11.99 -23.35
CA LEU A 170 18.54 12.76 -22.69
C LEU A 170 19.67 11.85 -22.18
N ASP A 171 19.36 10.64 -21.73
CA ASP A 171 20.37 9.65 -21.36
C ASP A 171 21.24 9.25 -22.55
N GLU A 172 20.63 9.04 -23.72
CA GLU A 172 21.35 8.72 -24.97
C GLU A 172 22.28 9.84 -25.47
N LEU A 173 22.03 11.11 -25.11
CA LEU A 173 22.93 12.23 -25.42
C LEU A 173 24.23 12.22 -24.59
N ALA A 174 24.28 11.42 -23.51
CA ALA A 174 25.40 11.33 -22.57
C ALA A 174 25.86 12.68 -21.97
N ASP A 175 24.97 13.67 -21.88
CA ASP A 175 25.26 14.99 -21.29
C ASP A 175 25.28 14.92 -19.75
N GLU A 176 26.26 15.56 -19.11
CA GLU A 176 26.39 15.66 -17.65
C GLU A 176 25.29 16.54 -17.01
N ARG A 177 24.74 17.49 -17.77
CA ARG A 177 23.62 18.34 -17.33
C ARG A 177 22.36 17.55 -17.00
N LEU A 178 22.27 16.29 -17.41
CA LEU A 178 21.17 15.39 -17.06
C LEU A 178 21.13 15.07 -15.56
N LYS A 179 22.28 14.91 -14.89
CA LYS A 179 22.35 14.44 -13.50
C LYS A 179 21.38 15.16 -12.53
N PRO A 180 21.36 16.51 -12.44
CA PRO A 180 20.43 17.22 -11.55
C PRO A 180 18.95 17.13 -12.00
N LEU A 181 18.67 16.89 -13.29
CA LEU A 181 17.30 16.73 -13.78
C LEU A 181 16.68 15.37 -13.41
N LEU A 182 17.49 14.37 -13.04
CA LEU A 182 16.99 13.03 -12.70
C LEU A 182 16.41 12.93 -11.29
N GLU A 183 16.85 13.79 -10.36
CA GLU A 183 16.50 13.72 -8.94
C GLU A 183 14.99 13.60 -8.65
N PRO A 184 14.08 14.38 -9.27
CA PRO A 184 12.64 14.27 -9.01
C PRO A 184 12.02 12.94 -9.45
N PHE A 185 12.70 12.19 -10.32
CA PHE A 185 12.16 11.02 -11.00
C PHE A 185 12.65 9.68 -10.43
N LEU A 186 13.64 9.69 -9.52
CA LEU A 186 14.21 8.47 -8.94
C LEU A 186 13.19 7.67 -8.10
N ASP A 187 12.13 8.34 -7.63
CA ASP A 187 11.04 7.79 -6.83
C ASP A 187 9.65 8.02 -7.46
N ASP A 188 9.57 8.24 -8.79
CA ASP A 188 8.31 8.48 -9.50
C ASP A 188 7.35 7.26 -9.39
N ALA A 189 6.05 7.53 -9.31
CA ALA A 189 5.00 6.51 -9.25
C ALA A 189 4.82 5.76 -10.59
N ASP A 190 5.15 6.38 -11.72
CA ASP A 190 5.26 5.69 -13.00
C ASP A 190 6.57 4.89 -13.07
N ASN A 191 6.44 3.56 -13.13
CA ASN A 191 7.58 2.65 -13.16
C ASN A 191 8.50 2.84 -14.38
N ARG A 192 8.00 3.35 -15.52
CA ARG A 192 8.83 3.61 -16.71
C ARG A 192 9.63 4.90 -16.53
N ILE A 193 9.03 5.96 -15.98
CA ILE A 193 9.77 7.18 -15.59
C ILE A 193 10.86 6.80 -14.59
N ARG A 194 10.49 6.13 -13.50
CA ARG A 194 11.40 5.71 -12.44
C ARG A 194 12.54 4.82 -12.95
N GLY A 195 12.21 3.81 -13.75
CA GLY A 195 13.18 2.91 -14.37
C GLY A 195 14.15 3.62 -15.30
N ASN A 196 13.65 4.52 -16.17
CA ASN A 196 14.49 5.31 -17.07
C ASN A 196 15.40 6.27 -16.29
N ALA A 197 14.88 6.92 -15.23
CA ALA A 197 15.66 7.82 -14.39
C ALA A 197 16.77 7.10 -13.62
N LEU A 198 16.49 5.92 -13.04
CA LEU A 198 17.48 5.10 -12.36
C LEU A 198 18.53 4.53 -13.33
N LYS A 199 18.11 4.09 -14.53
CA LYS A 199 19.04 3.67 -15.60
C LYS A 199 20.00 4.80 -15.96
N ALA A 200 19.49 6.01 -16.21
CA ALA A 200 20.29 7.18 -16.51
C ALA A 200 21.19 7.59 -15.33
N MET A 201 20.68 7.52 -14.09
CA MET A 201 21.43 7.85 -12.88
C MET A 201 22.64 6.91 -12.68
N SER A 202 22.57 5.67 -13.17
CA SER A 202 23.66 4.69 -12.99
C SER A 202 24.99 5.07 -13.61
N ARG A 203 24.98 5.98 -14.61
CA ARG A 203 26.17 6.60 -15.20
C ARG A 203 26.87 7.58 -14.25
N PHE A 204 26.14 8.17 -13.30
CA PHE A 204 26.62 9.19 -12.37
C PHE A 204 26.72 8.72 -10.91
N ASP A 205 25.87 7.78 -10.50
CA ASP A 205 25.77 7.18 -9.17
C ASP A 205 25.15 5.78 -9.28
N ARG A 206 26.00 4.80 -9.61
CA ARG A 206 25.61 3.40 -9.76
C ARG A 206 25.07 2.75 -8.47
N PRO A 207 25.66 2.97 -7.27
CA PRO A 207 25.10 2.48 -6.02
C PRO A 207 23.66 2.98 -5.78
N ARG A 208 23.38 4.26 -6.04
CA ARG A 208 22.03 4.82 -5.86
C ARG A 208 21.03 4.29 -6.88
N ALA A 209 21.45 4.09 -8.13
CA ALA A 209 20.64 3.42 -9.15
C ALA A 209 20.28 1.97 -8.76
N LEU A 210 21.24 1.21 -8.22
CA LEU A 210 21.00 -0.14 -7.69
C LEU A 210 20.08 -0.12 -6.47
N HIS A 211 20.23 0.84 -5.55
CA HIS A 211 19.32 1.01 -4.42
C HIS A 211 17.86 1.22 -4.87
N GLY A 212 17.62 2.11 -5.84
CA GLY A 212 16.28 2.29 -6.42
C GLY A 212 15.77 1.03 -7.12
N ALA A 213 16.62 0.30 -7.85
CA ALA A 213 16.27 -0.99 -8.43
C ALA A 213 15.86 -2.04 -7.38
N HIS A 214 16.55 -2.08 -6.23
CA HIS A 214 16.19 -2.93 -5.09
C HIS A 214 14.84 -2.56 -4.48
N GLN A 215 14.52 -1.27 -4.35
CA GLN A 215 13.19 -0.83 -3.92
C GLN A 215 12.09 -1.24 -4.91
N MET A 216 12.32 -1.06 -6.22
CA MET A 216 11.36 -1.49 -7.26
C MET A 216 11.14 -3.01 -7.26
N ALA A 217 12.20 -3.80 -7.03
CA ALA A 217 12.14 -5.26 -6.91
C ALA A 217 11.40 -5.74 -5.65
N ALA A 218 11.39 -4.94 -4.57
CA ALA A 218 10.69 -5.24 -3.32
C ALA A 218 9.21 -4.84 -3.32
N SER A 219 8.72 -4.18 -4.37
CA SER A 219 7.35 -3.65 -4.47
C SER A 219 6.28 -4.75 -4.57
N SER A 220 5.12 -4.52 -3.94
CA SER A 220 3.88 -5.29 -4.17
C SER A 220 3.45 -5.27 -5.63
N GLU A 221 3.69 -4.15 -6.31
CA GLU A 221 3.22 -3.92 -7.67
C GLU A 221 4.02 -4.68 -8.72
N ILE A 222 3.31 -5.50 -9.50
CA ILE A 222 3.91 -6.40 -10.50
C ILE A 222 4.68 -5.65 -11.60
N TRP A 223 4.24 -4.45 -11.97
CA TRP A 223 4.90 -3.61 -12.98
C TRP A 223 6.19 -2.94 -12.45
N MET A 224 6.27 -2.65 -11.15
CA MET A 224 7.51 -2.18 -10.52
C MET A 224 8.57 -3.29 -10.54
N ARG A 225 8.20 -4.52 -10.16
CA ARG A 225 9.11 -5.68 -10.21
C ARG A 225 9.52 -6.04 -11.64
N ALA A 226 8.58 -5.97 -12.60
CA ALA A 226 8.89 -6.14 -14.03
C ALA A 226 9.94 -5.14 -14.53
N THR A 227 9.81 -3.86 -14.16
CA THR A 227 10.81 -2.86 -14.53
C THR A 227 12.13 -3.05 -13.76
N ALA A 228 12.10 -3.50 -12.51
CA ALA A 228 13.33 -3.82 -11.78
C ALA A 228 14.15 -4.90 -12.48
N ILE A 229 13.50 -5.95 -13.01
CA ILE A 229 14.16 -7.01 -13.79
C ILE A 229 14.82 -6.47 -15.06
N TRP A 230 14.11 -5.62 -15.80
CA TRP A 230 14.68 -4.92 -16.95
C TRP A 230 15.86 -4.03 -16.52
N LEU A 231 15.70 -3.24 -15.46
CA LEU A 231 16.73 -2.34 -14.96
C LEU A 231 17.98 -3.10 -14.53
N TYR A 232 17.87 -4.23 -13.82
CA TYR A 232 19.03 -5.08 -13.51
C TYR A 232 19.75 -5.61 -14.76
N ARG A 233 19.02 -5.93 -15.83
CA ARG A 233 19.63 -6.29 -17.13
C ARG A 233 20.42 -5.13 -17.74
N GLU A 234 19.86 -3.92 -17.75
CA GLU A 234 20.53 -2.73 -18.31
C GLU A 234 21.71 -2.26 -17.44
N LEU A 235 21.58 -2.33 -16.11
CA LEU A 235 22.66 -1.99 -15.17
C LEU A 235 23.80 -3.02 -15.26
N GLY A 236 23.47 -4.31 -15.30
CA GLY A 236 24.41 -5.42 -15.33
C GLY A 236 25.32 -5.55 -14.09
N GLY A 237 26.39 -6.33 -14.23
CA GLY A 237 27.34 -6.59 -13.14
C GLY A 237 26.81 -7.52 -12.05
N GLU A 238 27.69 -7.83 -11.08
CA GLU A 238 27.47 -8.90 -10.11
C GLU A 238 26.29 -8.61 -9.14
N GLN A 239 26.11 -7.37 -8.68
CA GLN A 239 24.99 -7.03 -7.78
C GLN A 239 23.62 -7.16 -8.46
N ALA A 240 23.51 -6.78 -9.74
CA ALA A 240 22.28 -6.98 -10.51
C ALA A 240 22.01 -8.48 -10.77
N ARG A 241 23.07 -9.26 -11.03
CA ARG A 241 23.00 -10.73 -11.16
C ARG A 241 22.48 -11.38 -9.88
N LEU A 242 23.08 -11.07 -8.73
CA LEU A 242 22.67 -11.57 -7.41
C LEU A 242 21.23 -11.15 -7.05
N ALA A 243 20.81 -9.94 -7.41
CA ALA A 243 19.43 -9.48 -7.19
C ALA A 243 18.42 -10.28 -8.04
N LEU A 244 18.73 -10.52 -9.31
CA LEU A 244 17.93 -11.38 -10.20
C LEU A 244 17.87 -12.83 -9.70
N GLU A 245 18.96 -13.40 -9.18
CA GLU A 245 18.96 -14.74 -8.56
C GLU A 245 18.03 -14.80 -7.32
N ARG A 246 18.02 -13.76 -6.48
CA ARG A 246 17.07 -13.65 -5.36
C ARG A 246 15.62 -13.51 -5.83
N MET A 247 15.37 -12.89 -6.99
CA MET A 247 14.03 -12.82 -7.59
C MET A 247 13.60 -14.17 -8.18
N ALA A 248 14.53 -14.93 -8.78
CA ALA A 248 14.25 -16.24 -9.37
C ALA A 248 13.70 -17.25 -8.35
N SER A 249 14.06 -17.12 -7.07
CA SER A 249 13.53 -17.98 -5.99
C SER A 249 12.17 -17.55 -5.44
N ARG A 250 11.59 -16.45 -5.93
CA ARG A 250 10.34 -15.84 -5.40
C ARG A 250 9.26 -15.65 -6.45
N GLU A 251 9.65 -15.30 -7.68
CA GLU A 251 8.73 -15.03 -8.79
C GLU A 251 8.30 -16.33 -9.50
N THR A 252 7.12 -16.32 -10.11
CA THR A 252 6.55 -17.47 -10.85
C THR A 252 5.97 -17.05 -12.20
N GLY A 253 5.70 -18.02 -13.08
CA GLY A 253 5.12 -17.80 -14.41
C GLY A 253 5.94 -16.85 -15.28
N GLU A 254 5.27 -15.94 -16.01
CA GLU A 254 5.91 -14.97 -16.92
C GLU A 254 6.97 -14.11 -16.21
N MET A 255 6.85 -13.88 -14.89
CA MET A 255 7.86 -13.09 -14.16
C MET A 255 9.15 -13.89 -13.97
N ALA A 256 9.07 -15.20 -13.67
CA ALA A 256 10.23 -16.08 -13.62
C ALA A 256 10.92 -16.18 -15.00
N GLU A 257 10.15 -16.23 -16.09
CA GLU A 257 10.69 -16.19 -17.46
C GLU A 257 11.46 -14.89 -17.74
N LYS A 258 10.94 -13.73 -17.32
CA LYS A 258 11.66 -12.45 -17.44
C LYS A 258 12.96 -12.44 -16.64
N VAL A 259 12.95 -12.96 -15.41
CA VAL A 259 14.17 -13.10 -14.58
C VAL A 259 15.19 -14.02 -15.26
N ALA A 260 14.75 -15.19 -15.75
CA ALA A 260 15.61 -16.13 -16.45
C ALA A 260 16.22 -15.53 -17.73
N HIS A 261 15.43 -14.80 -18.52
CA HIS A 261 15.92 -14.10 -19.71
C HIS A 261 16.92 -12.98 -19.37
N ALA A 262 16.68 -12.22 -18.29
CA ALA A 262 17.62 -11.21 -17.81
C ALA A 262 18.95 -11.85 -17.34
N LEU A 263 18.89 -12.94 -16.56
CA LEU A 263 20.08 -13.69 -16.14
C LEU A 263 20.85 -14.27 -17.34
N ALA A 264 20.16 -14.85 -18.32
CA ALA A 264 20.78 -15.35 -19.55
C ALA A 264 21.46 -14.24 -20.35
N ALA A 265 20.83 -13.05 -20.46
CA ALA A 265 21.43 -11.89 -21.12
C ALA A 265 22.70 -11.40 -20.39
N LEU A 266 22.70 -11.36 -19.05
CA LEU A 266 23.88 -11.01 -18.26
C LEU A 266 25.00 -12.06 -18.37
N ALA A 267 24.65 -13.35 -18.40
CA ALA A 267 25.61 -14.43 -18.61
C ALA A 267 26.25 -14.35 -20.02
N ALA A 268 25.44 -14.10 -21.06
CA ALA A 268 25.93 -13.91 -22.42
C ALA A 268 26.84 -12.68 -22.55
N ALA A 269 26.45 -11.55 -21.94
CA ALA A 269 27.28 -10.34 -21.90
C ALA A 269 28.62 -10.58 -21.18
N ARG A 270 28.61 -11.33 -20.06
CA ARG A 270 29.83 -11.72 -19.34
C ARG A 270 30.71 -12.67 -20.16
N ALA A 271 30.12 -13.62 -20.89
CA ALA A 271 30.88 -14.53 -21.76
C ALA A 271 31.51 -13.80 -22.95
N ALA A 272 30.83 -12.79 -23.52
CA ALA A 272 31.34 -11.97 -24.62
C ALA A 272 32.55 -11.09 -24.24
N LEU A 273 32.73 -10.78 -22.95
CA LEU A 273 33.91 -10.07 -22.43
C LEU A 273 35.15 -10.97 -22.27
N GLY A 274 35.02 -12.27 -22.52
CA GLY A 274 36.09 -13.25 -22.33
C GLY A 274 36.42 -13.52 -20.85
N PRO A 275 37.48 -14.30 -20.56
CA PRO A 275 38.00 -14.46 -19.21
C PRO A 275 38.65 -13.14 -18.76
N VAL A 276 37.85 -12.28 -18.13
CA VAL A 276 38.34 -11.04 -17.50
C VAL A 276 39.39 -11.41 -16.44
N PRO A 277 40.66 -10.96 -16.58
CA PRO A 277 41.66 -11.14 -15.55
C PRO A 277 41.22 -10.37 -14.29
N ALA A 278 41.57 -10.86 -13.11
CA ALA A 278 41.28 -10.17 -11.85
C ALA A 278 42.10 -8.87 -11.76
N LEU A 279 41.54 -7.78 -12.30
CA LEU A 279 42.20 -6.47 -12.44
C LEU A 279 41.65 -5.46 -11.43
N ASP A 280 42.60 -4.84 -10.72
CA ASP A 280 42.63 -3.81 -9.66
C ASP A 280 41.57 -2.68 -9.58
N SER A 281 40.43 -2.78 -10.28
CA SER A 281 39.25 -1.93 -10.08
C SER A 281 38.72 -1.91 -8.63
N ASP A 282 39.04 -2.92 -7.83
CA ASP A 282 38.62 -3.04 -6.43
C ASP A 282 39.37 -2.12 -5.46
N ALA A 283 40.63 -1.72 -5.74
CA ALA A 283 41.48 -1.07 -4.74
C ALA A 283 40.91 0.27 -4.28
N HIS A 284 40.53 1.15 -5.21
CA HIS A 284 39.90 2.44 -4.90
C HIS A 284 38.52 2.28 -4.23
N VAL A 285 37.76 1.23 -4.59
CA VAL A 285 36.45 0.97 -3.97
C VAL A 285 36.63 0.50 -2.52
N VAL A 286 37.62 -0.36 -2.26
CA VAL A 286 38.00 -0.85 -0.94
C VAL A 286 38.49 0.29 -0.05
N GLU A 287 39.33 1.20 -0.56
CA GLU A 287 39.80 2.35 0.20
C GLU A 287 38.68 3.38 0.45
N ALA A 288 37.82 3.69 -0.53
CA ALA A 288 36.65 4.56 -0.32
C ALA A 288 35.66 3.97 0.71
N ILE A 289 35.50 2.65 0.76
CA ILE A 289 34.72 1.97 1.80
C ILE A 289 35.44 2.02 3.16
N ARG A 290 36.77 1.85 3.20
CA ARG A 290 37.59 1.99 4.41
C ARG A 290 37.49 3.40 5.01
N GLU A 291 37.60 4.43 4.18
CA GLU A 291 37.44 5.84 4.58
C GLU A 291 36.05 6.05 5.20
N LYS A 292 34.98 5.61 4.53
CA LYS A 292 33.61 5.68 5.08
C LYS A 292 33.44 4.91 6.38
N LEU A 293 34.09 3.76 6.54
CA LEU A 293 34.08 2.96 7.77
C LEU A 293 34.84 3.63 8.92
N ALA A 294 35.76 4.55 8.62
CA ALA A 294 36.52 5.33 9.59
C ALA A 294 35.97 6.76 9.81
N ASP A 295 34.92 7.15 9.08
CA ASP A 295 34.37 8.51 9.08
C ASP A 295 33.81 8.90 10.47
N PRO A 296 34.04 10.15 10.96
CA PRO A 296 33.46 10.62 12.21
C PRO A 296 31.92 10.53 12.27
N ASP A 297 31.21 10.72 11.16
CA ASP A 297 29.76 10.55 11.09
C ASP A 297 29.37 9.06 11.09
N LYS A 298 28.55 8.70 12.08
CA LYS A 298 27.95 7.37 12.18
C LYS A 298 27.15 6.98 10.94
N ASN A 299 26.53 7.92 10.21
CA ASN A 299 25.75 7.57 9.02
C ASN A 299 26.66 7.19 7.85
N ALA A 300 27.79 7.88 7.67
CA ALA A 300 28.83 7.47 6.73
C ALA A 300 29.36 6.06 7.06
N ARG A 301 29.63 5.76 8.34
CA ARG A 301 30.03 4.40 8.78
C ARG A 301 28.96 3.34 8.56
N LEU A 302 27.68 3.66 8.79
CA LEU A 302 26.55 2.77 8.45
C LEU A 302 26.50 2.45 6.95
N GLN A 303 26.72 3.44 6.09
CA GLN A 303 26.81 3.21 4.63
C GLN A 303 28.06 2.42 4.26
N GLY A 304 29.21 2.69 4.88
CA GLY A 304 30.44 1.92 4.70
C GLY A 304 30.25 0.45 5.07
N ALA A 305 29.54 0.15 6.16
CA ALA A 305 29.24 -1.22 6.59
C ALA A 305 28.36 -1.98 5.58
N ILE A 306 27.33 -1.31 5.03
CA ILE A 306 26.46 -1.88 4.00
C ILE A 306 27.27 -2.13 2.70
N GLN A 307 28.05 -1.15 2.26
CA GLN A 307 28.88 -1.27 1.06
C GLN A 307 29.99 -2.33 1.21
N ALA A 308 30.55 -2.50 2.41
CA ALA A 308 31.52 -3.55 2.68
C ALA A 308 30.92 -4.97 2.61
N ALA A 309 29.64 -5.14 2.98
CA ALA A 309 28.94 -6.42 2.86
C ALA A 309 28.73 -6.87 1.40
N GLU A 310 28.75 -5.93 0.46
CA GLU A 310 28.59 -6.16 -0.98
C GLU A 310 29.90 -6.52 -1.70
N LEU A 311 31.04 -6.45 -1.02
CA LEU A 311 32.36 -6.84 -1.55
C LEU A 311 32.55 -8.37 -1.54
N PRO A 312 33.48 -8.90 -2.37
CA PRO A 312 33.89 -10.30 -2.26
C PRO A 312 34.38 -10.64 -0.84
N ARG A 313 33.96 -11.80 -0.31
CA ARG A 313 34.27 -12.31 1.05
C ARG A 313 35.69 -12.00 1.52
N ALA A 314 36.68 -12.28 0.68
CA ALA A 314 38.10 -12.12 0.97
C ALA A 314 38.51 -10.69 1.38
N ARG A 315 37.75 -9.66 0.95
CA ARG A 315 37.95 -8.26 1.36
C ARG A 315 36.91 -7.79 2.39
N ALA A 316 35.65 -8.17 2.20
CA ALA A 316 34.54 -7.80 3.07
C ALA A 316 34.81 -8.15 4.55
N VAL A 317 35.18 -9.41 4.82
CA VAL A 317 35.41 -9.93 6.18
C VAL A 317 36.52 -9.14 6.90
N GLY A 318 37.62 -8.83 6.20
CA GLY A 318 38.74 -8.07 6.76
C GLY A 318 38.36 -6.64 7.13
N LEU A 319 37.67 -5.92 6.23
CA LEU A 319 37.21 -4.55 6.49
C LEU A 319 36.21 -4.50 7.65
N LEU A 320 35.21 -5.38 7.66
CA LEU A 320 34.15 -5.40 8.66
C LEU A 320 34.68 -5.78 10.05
N LYS A 321 35.58 -6.76 10.15
CA LYS A 321 36.23 -7.10 11.43
C LYS A 321 37.10 -5.96 11.97
N ASN A 322 37.85 -5.27 11.10
CA ASN A 322 38.66 -4.13 11.53
C ASN A 322 37.79 -2.95 12.00
N ALA A 323 36.69 -2.66 11.31
CA ALA A 323 35.74 -1.64 11.73
C ALA A 323 35.04 -1.98 13.06
N LEU A 324 34.70 -3.25 13.29
CA LEU A 324 34.10 -3.70 14.56
C LEU A 324 35.02 -3.48 15.78
N VAL A 325 36.34 -3.63 15.62
CA VAL A 325 37.31 -3.41 16.71
C VAL A 325 37.37 -1.94 17.16
N ALA A 326 37.13 -1.00 16.24
CA ALA A 326 37.21 0.44 16.50
C ALA A 326 35.86 1.10 16.84
N GLU A 327 34.73 0.41 16.63
CA GLU A 327 33.41 1.01 16.77
C GLU A 327 32.86 0.90 18.21
N SER A 328 32.27 2.01 18.69
CA SER A 328 31.63 2.10 20.01
C SER A 328 30.13 2.41 19.95
N HIS A 329 29.62 2.93 18.82
CA HIS A 329 28.23 3.34 18.68
C HIS A 329 27.33 2.12 18.38
N PRO A 330 26.41 1.70 19.28
CA PRO A 330 25.69 0.42 19.16
C PRO A 330 24.92 0.23 17.85
N HIS A 331 24.40 1.31 17.26
CA HIS A 331 23.73 1.28 15.95
C HIS A 331 24.65 0.86 14.80
N VAL A 332 25.92 1.26 14.85
CA VAL A 332 26.90 0.92 13.81
C VAL A 332 27.44 -0.49 14.06
N ILE A 333 27.72 -0.86 15.32
CA ILE A 333 28.04 -2.25 15.72
C ILE A 333 26.96 -3.20 15.19
N ALA A 334 25.67 -2.92 15.48
CA ALA A 334 24.56 -3.76 15.02
C ALA A 334 24.52 -3.93 13.49
N THR A 335 24.90 -2.91 12.72
CA THR A 335 24.96 -3.00 11.25
C THR A 335 26.21 -3.76 10.78
N LEU A 336 27.37 -3.49 11.37
CA LEU A 336 28.64 -4.16 11.06
C LEU A 336 28.59 -5.67 11.35
N VAL A 337 28.00 -6.07 12.49
CA VAL A 337 27.84 -7.49 12.86
C VAL A 337 26.91 -8.20 11.87
N LYS A 338 25.81 -7.56 11.47
CA LYS A 338 24.89 -8.10 10.45
C LYS A 338 25.56 -8.22 9.08
N ALA A 339 26.29 -7.18 8.66
CA ALA A 339 27.09 -7.16 7.44
C ALA A 339 28.15 -8.28 7.44
N LEU A 340 28.82 -8.50 8.57
CA LEU A 340 29.81 -9.57 8.73
C LEU A 340 29.16 -10.96 8.60
N GLY A 341 27.93 -11.16 9.09
CA GLY A 341 27.19 -12.39 8.86
C GLY A 341 26.78 -12.61 7.41
N GLN A 342 26.47 -11.54 6.67
CA GLN A 342 26.08 -11.59 5.26
C GLN A 342 27.25 -11.88 4.31
N ALA A 343 28.43 -11.34 4.59
CA ALA A 343 29.64 -11.55 3.79
C ALA A 343 30.54 -12.70 4.31
N GLY A 344 30.39 -13.05 5.58
CA GLY A 344 31.12 -14.09 6.29
C GLY A 344 30.51 -15.48 6.13
N GLY A 345 30.89 -16.37 7.03
CA GLY A 345 30.59 -17.80 7.03
C GLY A 345 30.96 -18.42 8.37
N GLU A 346 31.12 -19.75 8.41
CA GLU A 346 31.31 -20.47 9.67
C GLU A 346 32.45 -19.94 10.58
N PRO A 347 33.63 -19.53 10.08
CA PRO A 347 34.68 -18.92 10.94
C PRO A 347 34.27 -17.59 11.59
N GLU A 348 33.34 -16.84 11.00
CA GLU A 348 32.83 -15.59 11.55
C GLU A 348 31.70 -15.79 12.56
N ALA A 349 31.12 -17.00 12.66
CA ALA A 349 30.05 -17.28 13.61
C ALA A 349 30.50 -17.08 15.07
N ALA A 350 31.72 -17.50 15.42
CA ALA A 350 32.29 -17.26 16.74
C ALA A 350 32.46 -15.77 17.04
N VAL A 351 32.97 -14.99 16.07
CA VAL A 351 33.19 -13.53 16.19
C VAL A 351 31.87 -12.79 16.38
N ILE A 352 30.82 -13.18 15.63
CA ILE A 352 29.48 -12.60 15.78
C ILE A 352 28.84 -13.04 17.11
N GLY A 353 29.16 -14.25 17.59
CA GLY A 353 28.72 -14.81 18.85
C GLY A 353 29.06 -13.96 20.08
N GLU A 354 30.20 -13.26 20.07
CA GLU A 354 30.61 -12.34 21.14
C GLU A 354 29.57 -11.22 21.35
N PHE A 355 28.95 -10.73 20.27
CA PHE A 355 27.95 -9.67 20.29
C PHE A 355 26.56 -10.11 20.78
N LEU A 356 26.35 -11.42 20.98
CA LEU A 356 25.14 -11.95 21.62
C LEU A 356 25.05 -11.61 23.11
N GLN A 357 26.14 -11.15 23.75
CA GLN A 357 26.15 -10.69 25.15
C GLN A 357 26.14 -9.16 25.27
N HIS A 358 26.05 -8.43 24.15
CA HIS A 358 26.14 -6.97 24.14
C HIS A 358 24.95 -6.31 24.90
N PRO A 359 25.17 -5.23 25.68
CA PRO A 359 24.11 -4.61 26.49
C PRO A 359 22.94 -4.05 25.66
N ASP A 360 23.20 -3.40 24.52
CA ASP A 360 22.15 -2.94 23.59
C ASP A 360 21.47 -4.15 22.91
N PRO A 361 20.14 -4.36 23.08
CA PRO A 361 19.42 -5.48 22.50
C PRO A 361 19.35 -5.46 20.97
N ARG A 362 19.52 -4.30 20.32
CA ARG A 362 19.61 -4.21 18.86
C ARG A 362 20.87 -4.90 18.33
N VAL A 363 21.99 -4.77 19.05
CA VAL A 363 23.24 -5.46 18.69
C VAL A 363 23.04 -6.97 18.81
N ARG A 364 22.45 -7.45 19.92
CA ARG A 364 22.11 -8.88 20.08
C ARG A 364 21.18 -9.39 18.99
N ALA A 365 20.10 -8.66 18.69
CA ALA A 365 19.12 -9.05 17.68
C ALA A 365 19.74 -9.10 16.27
N ASN A 366 20.61 -8.15 15.92
CA ASN A 366 21.32 -8.14 14.65
C ASN A 366 22.46 -9.18 14.58
N ALA A 367 23.06 -9.54 15.71
CA ALA A 367 24.00 -10.66 15.79
C ALA A 367 23.30 -11.98 15.46
N ILE A 368 22.08 -12.20 15.97
CA ILE A 368 21.25 -13.35 15.56
C ILE A 368 20.93 -13.30 14.05
N GLU A 369 20.60 -12.13 13.49
CA GLU A 369 20.37 -11.99 12.04
C GLU A 369 21.62 -12.28 11.21
N GLY A 370 22.81 -11.92 11.70
CA GLY A 370 24.09 -12.27 11.08
C GLY A 370 24.38 -13.78 11.13
N LEU A 371 24.14 -14.42 12.28
CA LEU A 371 24.28 -15.87 12.44
C LEU A 371 23.28 -16.67 11.58
N ALA A 372 22.06 -16.16 11.41
CA ALA A 372 21.05 -16.74 10.52
C ALA A 372 21.45 -16.72 9.03
N ALA A 373 22.32 -15.80 8.62
CA ALA A 373 22.88 -15.78 7.27
C ALA A 373 23.94 -16.88 7.07
N ILE A 374 24.73 -17.19 8.13
CA ILE A 374 25.79 -18.20 8.11
C ILE A 374 25.25 -19.64 8.16
N LYS A 375 24.22 -19.89 8.98
CA LYS A 375 23.53 -21.20 9.11
C LYS A 375 24.44 -22.39 9.53
N SER A 376 25.42 -22.16 10.41
CA SER A 376 26.27 -23.23 10.96
C SER A 376 25.69 -23.87 12.22
N GLU A 377 26.15 -25.07 12.58
CA GLU A 377 25.82 -25.72 13.87
C GLU A 377 26.14 -24.82 15.07
N GLU A 378 27.27 -24.12 14.99
CA GLU A 378 27.73 -23.15 15.98
C GLU A 378 26.76 -21.97 16.15
N ALA A 379 26.17 -21.47 15.05
CA ALA A 379 25.17 -20.39 15.10
C ALA A 379 23.93 -20.78 15.93
N TYR A 380 23.43 -22.01 15.79
CA TYR A 380 22.32 -22.50 16.60
C TYR A 380 22.72 -22.62 18.08
N ARG A 381 23.88 -23.24 18.36
CA ARG A 381 24.41 -23.45 19.73
C ARG A 381 24.57 -22.13 20.49
N LEU A 382 25.03 -21.08 19.81
CA LEU A 382 25.26 -19.75 20.38
C LEU A 382 23.95 -18.99 20.65
N VAL A 383 22.91 -19.17 19.82
CA VAL A 383 21.66 -18.41 19.90
C VAL A 383 20.60 -19.06 20.79
N GLU A 384 20.68 -20.38 21.02
CA GLU A 384 19.70 -21.12 21.84
C GLU A 384 19.44 -20.53 23.24
N PRO A 385 20.43 -20.01 23.99
CA PRO A 385 20.19 -19.35 25.28
C PRO A 385 19.32 -18.08 25.19
N LEU A 386 19.33 -17.39 24.04
CA LEU A 386 18.58 -16.14 23.84
C LEU A 386 17.08 -16.34 23.63
N LEU A 387 16.59 -17.59 23.57
CA LEU A 387 15.16 -17.90 23.72
C LEU A 387 14.57 -17.43 25.05
N SER A 388 15.41 -17.07 26.02
CA SER A 388 15.02 -16.46 27.30
C SER A 388 15.49 -15.01 27.46
N ASP A 389 16.00 -14.35 26.41
CA ASP A 389 16.47 -12.95 26.49
C ASP A 389 15.34 -12.02 26.99
N PRO A 390 15.61 -11.07 27.92
CA PRO A 390 14.58 -10.17 28.44
C PRO A 390 13.98 -9.26 27.36
N ASN A 391 14.68 -8.99 26.26
CA ASN A 391 14.15 -8.21 25.14
C ASN A 391 13.40 -9.08 24.14
N GLN A 392 12.16 -8.70 23.87
CA GLN A 392 11.22 -9.34 22.96
C GLN A 392 11.78 -9.54 21.54
N ARG A 393 12.52 -8.56 20.98
CA ARG A 393 13.07 -8.66 19.61
C ARG A 393 14.16 -9.72 19.57
N VAL A 394 15.06 -9.72 20.56
CA VAL A 394 16.14 -10.71 20.67
C VAL A 394 15.53 -12.11 20.82
N ARG A 395 14.53 -12.26 21.69
CA ARG A 395 13.82 -13.53 21.90
C ARG A 395 13.10 -14.04 20.65
N GLY A 396 12.41 -13.16 19.92
CA GLY A 396 11.73 -13.49 18.67
C GLY A 396 12.70 -13.88 17.55
N ASN A 397 13.78 -13.11 17.38
CA ASN A 397 14.85 -13.45 16.43
C ASN A 397 15.53 -14.78 16.78
N ALA A 398 15.75 -15.07 18.07
CA ALA A 398 16.32 -16.33 18.52
C ALA A 398 15.41 -17.52 18.17
N ALA A 399 14.11 -17.41 18.42
CA ALA A 399 13.15 -18.45 18.06
C ALA A 399 13.03 -18.64 16.53
N TRP A 400 13.07 -17.56 15.75
CA TRP A 400 13.12 -17.63 14.29
C TRP A 400 14.34 -18.39 13.78
N LEU A 401 15.54 -18.14 14.32
CA LEU A 401 16.74 -18.89 13.94
C LEU A 401 16.64 -20.36 14.41
N ILE A 402 16.33 -20.60 15.69
CA ILE A 402 16.32 -21.95 16.28
C ILE A 402 15.29 -22.87 15.62
N HIS A 403 14.21 -22.34 15.03
CA HIS A 403 13.26 -23.12 14.24
C HIS A 403 13.94 -23.99 13.17
N GLY A 404 15.05 -23.55 12.57
CA GLY A 404 15.81 -24.33 11.58
C GLY A 404 16.45 -25.63 12.12
N ARG A 405 16.54 -25.79 13.45
CA ARG A 405 17.14 -26.94 14.16
C ARG A 405 16.14 -27.65 15.07
N ASP A 406 15.41 -26.88 15.88
CA ASP A 406 14.42 -27.35 16.85
C ASP A 406 13.12 -26.54 16.72
N PRO A 407 12.24 -26.91 15.77
CA PRO A 407 10.93 -26.30 15.61
C PRO A 407 10.07 -26.37 16.87
N ALA A 408 10.17 -27.44 17.65
CA ALA A 408 9.34 -27.65 18.84
C ALA A 408 9.67 -26.62 19.92
N LYS A 409 10.95 -26.38 20.19
CA LYS A 409 11.42 -25.38 21.15
C LYS A 409 11.19 -23.95 20.67
N ALA A 410 11.38 -23.70 19.38
CA ALA A 410 11.06 -22.41 18.75
C ALA A 410 9.56 -22.08 18.87
N PHE A 411 8.67 -22.98 18.47
CA PHE A 411 7.23 -22.78 18.55
C PHE A 411 6.69 -22.74 19.97
N ALA A 412 7.27 -23.51 20.92
CA ALA A 412 6.94 -23.36 22.34
C ALA A 412 7.24 -21.94 22.85
N THR A 413 8.40 -21.39 22.49
CA THR A 413 8.81 -20.01 22.85
C THR A 413 7.87 -18.99 22.21
N LEU A 414 7.59 -19.11 20.90
CA LEU A 414 6.71 -18.19 20.17
C LEU A 414 5.26 -18.25 20.67
N LYS A 415 4.77 -19.44 21.07
CA LYS A 415 3.45 -19.60 21.70
C LYS A 415 3.36 -18.87 23.04
N GLN A 416 4.39 -18.95 23.87
CA GLN A 416 4.46 -18.21 25.14
C GLN A 416 4.49 -16.70 24.91
N MET A 417 5.26 -16.23 23.93
CA MET A 417 5.31 -14.81 23.57
C MET A 417 3.97 -14.30 23.03
N LEU A 418 3.29 -15.07 22.17
CA LEU A 418 2.00 -14.73 21.58
C LEU A 418 0.84 -14.75 22.60
N LEU A 419 0.94 -15.60 23.63
CA LEU A 419 -0.02 -15.67 24.75
C LEU A 419 0.30 -14.70 25.90
N SER A 420 1.38 -13.92 25.80
CA SER A 420 1.72 -12.89 26.79
C SER A 420 0.65 -11.79 26.84
N SER A 421 0.54 -11.09 27.96
CA SER A 421 -0.20 -9.82 28.05
C SER A 421 0.60 -8.60 27.53
N ASP A 422 1.89 -8.80 27.26
CA ASP A 422 2.79 -7.80 26.71
C ASP A 422 2.68 -7.73 25.18
N SER A 423 2.22 -6.59 24.67
CA SER A 423 2.05 -6.31 23.24
C SER A 423 3.37 -6.37 22.46
N GLU A 424 4.51 -6.03 23.08
CA GLU A 424 5.81 -6.08 22.41
C GLU A 424 6.28 -7.53 22.22
N LEU A 425 6.01 -8.42 23.18
CA LEU A 425 6.23 -9.87 23.05
C LEU A 425 5.29 -10.49 22.00
N GLN A 426 4.01 -10.09 21.98
CA GLN A 426 3.06 -10.51 20.96
C GLN A 426 3.53 -10.12 19.55
N ASP A 427 3.97 -8.88 19.36
CA ASP A 427 4.46 -8.37 18.07
C ASP A 427 5.72 -9.09 17.59
N ALA A 428 6.68 -9.31 18.48
CA ALA A 428 7.89 -10.06 18.17
C ALA A 428 7.58 -11.52 17.80
N ALA A 429 6.58 -12.14 18.43
CA ALA A 429 6.11 -13.47 18.07
C ALA A 429 5.49 -13.50 16.67
N ILE A 430 4.59 -12.55 16.35
CA ILE A 430 3.95 -12.47 15.03
C ILE A 430 4.98 -12.21 13.93
N PHE A 431 5.98 -11.36 14.19
CA PHE A 431 7.10 -11.14 13.28
C PHE A 431 7.89 -12.43 13.01
N ALA A 432 8.35 -13.11 14.06
CA ALA A 432 9.13 -14.35 13.90
C ALA A 432 8.33 -15.46 13.21
N LEU A 433 7.05 -15.62 13.56
CA LEU A 433 6.13 -16.56 12.89
C LEU A 433 5.92 -16.23 11.40
N ARG A 434 5.88 -14.94 11.05
CA ARG A 434 5.82 -14.48 9.66
C ARG A 434 7.08 -14.84 8.86
N GLU A 435 8.25 -14.74 9.47
CA GLU A 435 9.52 -15.08 8.82
C GLU A 435 9.80 -16.60 8.79
N ILE A 436 9.19 -17.39 9.69
CA ILE A 436 9.22 -18.87 9.65
C ILE A 436 8.39 -19.41 8.47
N ALA A 437 7.12 -19.00 8.38
CA ALA A 437 6.16 -19.35 7.32
C ALA A 437 5.96 -20.86 7.03
N GLY A 438 4.87 -21.44 7.54
CA GLY A 438 4.47 -22.82 7.23
C GLY A 438 3.17 -23.24 7.91
N ASP A 439 2.66 -24.45 7.63
CA ASP A 439 1.36 -24.91 8.15
C ASP A 439 1.32 -24.97 9.69
N GLN A 440 2.43 -25.34 10.34
CA GLN A 440 2.55 -25.34 11.82
C GLN A 440 2.42 -23.93 12.44
N VAL A 441 2.67 -22.87 11.68
CA VAL A 441 2.43 -21.49 12.14
C VAL A 441 0.93 -21.19 12.22
N LEU A 442 0.09 -21.86 11.42
CA LEU A 442 -1.34 -21.60 11.38
C LEU A 442 -2.04 -21.99 12.69
N GLU A 443 -1.59 -23.04 13.39
CA GLU A 443 -2.08 -23.41 14.73
C GLU A 443 -1.80 -22.31 15.79
N LEU A 444 -0.63 -21.66 15.67
CA LEU A 444 -0.26 -20.54 16.54
C LEU A 444 -1.03 -19.28 16.16
N PHE A 445 -1.25 -19.03 14.87
CA PHE A 445 -2.11 -17.95 14.41
C PHE A 445 -3.59 -18.16 14.79
N GLU A 446 -4.12 -19.38 14.79
CA GLU A 446 -5.43 -19.68 15.36
C GLU A 446 -5.50 -19.31 16.85
N THR A 447 -4.46 -19.64 17.60
CA THR A 447 -4.34 -19.28 19.02
C THR A 447 -4.34 -17.76 19.21
N GLY A 448 -3.58 -17.01 18.41
CA GLY A 448 -3.55 -15.54 18.47
C GLY A 448 -4.84 -14.86 17.97
N LEU A 449 -5.49 -15.41 16.94
CA LEU A 449 -6.80 -14.96 16.44
C LEU A 449 -7.96 -15.24 17.42
N ALA A 450 -7.75 -16.10 18.41
CA ALA A 450 -8.66 -16.36 19.51
C ALA A 450 -8.39 -15.48 20.75
N SER A 451 -7.36 -14.62 20.71
CA SER A 451 -7.12 -13.63 21.78
C SER A 451 -8.08 -12.45 21.71
N ASP A 452 -8.40 -11.83 22.85
CA ASP A 452 -9.26 -10.64 22.91
C ASP A 452 -8.57 -9.34 22.42
N ASN A 453 -7.30 -9.39 22.00
CA ASN A 453 -6.56 -8.22 21.52
C ASN A 453 -6.83 -7.96 20.01
N PRO A 454 -7.58 -6.91 19.63
CA PRO A 454 -7.92 -6.65 18.22
C PRO A 454 -6.68 -6.29 17.38
N GLU A 455 -5.61 -5.80 18.01
CA GLU A 455 -4.37 -5.45 17.34
C GLU A 455 -3.58 -6.70 16.93
N VAL A 456 -3.50 -7.70 17.81
CA VAL A 456 -2.93 -9.03 17.49
C VAL A 456 -3.73 -9.71 16.39
N GLN A 457 -5.07 -9.71 16.49
CA GLN A 457 -5.93 -10.24 15.44
C GLN A 457 -5.64 -9.57 14.09
N MET A 458 -5.66 -8.24 14.04
CA MET A 458 -5.39 -7.45 12.82
C MET A 458 -4.00 -7.73 12.24
N LYS A 459 -2.96 -7.83 13.08
CA LYS A 459 -1.58 -8.14 12.65
C LYS A 459 -1.48 -9.54 12.04
N ILE A 460 -2.08 -10.55 12.67
CA ILE A 460 -2.12 -11.93 12.13
C ILE A 460 -2.90 -11.99 10.82
N LEU A 461 -4.03 -11.30 10.71
CA LEU A 461 -4.85 -11.30 9.49
C LEU A 461 -4.13 -10.71 8.28
N ARG A 462 -3.34 -9.64 8.48
CA ARG A 462 -2.48 -9.08 7.42
C ARG A 462 -1.43 -10.07 6.95
N VAL A 463 -0.87 -10.89 7.85
CA VAL A 463 0.06 -11.97 7.48
C VAL A 463 -0.67 -13.05 6.67
N LEU A 464 -1.83 -13.51 7.15
CA LEU A 464 -2.63 -14.52 6.45
C LEU A 464 -3.12 -14.04 5.08
N GLU A 465 -3.49 -12.76 4.93
CA GLU A 465 -3.85 -12.14 3.66
C GLU A 465 -2.68 -12.15 2.67
N GLY A 466 -1.49 -11.71 3.10
CA GLY A 466 -0.27 -11.81 2.29
C GLY A 466 0.17 -13.24 1.97
N TRP A 467 -0.34 -14.24 2.69
CA TRP A 467 -0.09 -15.66 2.42
C TRP A 467 -1.19 -16.34 1.60
N SER A 468 -2.40 -15.78 1.55
CA SER A 468 -3.58 -16.42 0.97
C SER A 468 -3.43 -16.83 -0.50
N SER A 469 -2.67 -16.07 -1.28
CA SER A 469 -2.37 -16.38 -2.69
C SER A 469 -1.41 -17.55 -2.91
N ARG A 470 -0.66 -17.95 -1.88
CA ARG A 470 0.43 -18.95 -1.96
C ARG A 470 0.30 -20.13 -0.99
N MET A 471 -0.56 -20.01 0.03
CA MET A 471 -0.80 -21.03 1.06
C MET A 471 -2.31 -21.28 1.15
N PRO A 472 -2.85 -22.34 0.52
CA PRO A 472 -4.27 -22.65 0.55
C PRO A 472 -4.84 -22.81 1.96
N MET A 473 -4.03 -23.28 2.92
CA MET A 473 -4.44 -23.40 4.31
C MET A 473 -4.51 -22.03 5.04
N ALA A 474 -3.63 -21.08 4.70
CA ALA A 474 -3.74 -19.70 5.15
C ALA A 474 -4.97 -19.00 4.54
N ALA A 475 -5.27 -19.27 3.27
CA ALA A 475 -6.51 -18.81 2.64
C ALA A 475 -7.75 -19.39 3.31
N LYS A 476 -7.76 -20.69 3.66
CA LYS A 476 -8.84 -21.32 4.44
C LYS A 476 -8.98 -20.73 5.83
N LEU A 477 -7.88 -20.50 6.57
CA LEU A 477 -7.92 -19.88 7.89
C LEU A 477 -8.38 -18.42 7.83
N LEU A 478 -7.97 -17.67 6.81
CA LEU A 478 -8.42 -16.30 6.56
C LEU A 478 -9.89 -16.24 6.13
N ALA A 479 -10.32 -17.15 5.25
CA ALA A 479 -11.72 -17.29 4.84
C ALA A 479 -12.57 -17.64 6.05
N ALA A 480 -12.18 -18.65 6.83
CA ALA A 480 -12.80 -18.97 8.11
C ALA A 480 -12.84 -17.76 9.05
N TRP A 481 -11.74 -17.00 9.24
CA TRP A 481 -11.80 -15.83 10.11
C TRP A 481 -12.69 -14.71 9.55
N ARG A 482 -12.73 -14.47 8.24
CA ARG A 482 -13.67 -13.53 7.60
C ARG A 482 -15.11 -14.00 7.72
N GLU A 483 -15.33 -15.31 7.62
CA GLU A 483 -16.54 -16.02 7.97
C GLU A 483 -16.79 -16.05 9.49
N ARG A 484 -15.90 -15.59 10.38
CA ARG A 484 -16.30 -15.27 11.77
C ARG A 484 -17.15 -13.99 11.84
N GLY A 485 -17.23 -13.22 10.75
CA GLY A 485 -18.29 -12.26 10.49
C GLY A 485 -19.62 -12.87 10.00
N LYS A 486 -19.63 -14.15 9.60
CA LYS A 486 -20.81 -14.95 9.15
C LYS A 486 -20.60 -16.47 9.35
N GLY A 487 -20.50 -16.91 10.62
CA GLY A 487 -20.38 -18.31 11.07
C GLY A 487 -19.49 -19.30 10.29
N VAL A 488 -18.32 -19.68 10.84
CA VAL A 488 -17.53 -20.83 10.33
C VAL A 488 -18.22 -22.16 10.66
N PRO A 489 -18.29 -23.14 9.74
CA PRO A 489 -19.02 -24.39 9.97
C PRO A 489 -18.68 -25.16 11.26
N TRP A 490 -17.40 -25.30 11.64
CA TRP A 490 -17.05 -26.01 12.90
C TRP A 490 -17.45 -25.25 14.18
N VAL A 491 -17.75 -23.95 14.05
CA VAL A 491 -18.30 -23.14 15.14
C VAL A 491 -19.82 -23.29 15.20
N ALA A 492 -20.50 -23.68 14.12
CA ALA A 492 -21.90 -24.07 14.17
C ALA A 492 -22.09 -25.34 14.99
N ASP A 493 -21.32 -26.40 14.70
CA ASP A 493 -21.32 -27.65 15.49
C ASP A 493 -21.10 -27.37 16.99
N LYS A 494 -20.09 -26.53 17.30
CA LYS A 494 -19.75 -26.18 18.68
C LYS A 494 -20.72 -25.19 19.34
N LEU A 495 -21.44 -24.39 18.56
CA LEU A 495 -22.56 -23.57 19.05
C LEU A 495 -23.78 -24.45 19.33
N GLU A 496 -24.07 -25.43 18.49
CA GLU A 496 -25.12 -26.42 18.73
C GLU A 496 -24.79 -27.26 19.96
N ASP A 497 -23.55 -27.74 20.14
CA ASP A 497 -23.09 -28.38 21.38
C ASP A 497 -23.30 -27.50 22.62
N LEU A 498 -22.93 -26.21 22.55
CA LEU A 498 -23.06 -25.28 23.67
C LEU A 498 -24.52 -24.88 23.94
N VAL A 499 -25.35 -24.80 22.90
CA VAL A 499 -26.79 -24.54 22.99
C VAL A 499 -27.53 -25.77 23.51
N GLU A 500 -27.13 -26.98 23.10
CA GLU A 500 -27.62 -28.22 23.66
C GLU A 500 -27.19 -28.36 25.12
N GLN A 501 -25.93 -28.07 25.45
CA GLN A 501 -25.44 -28.05 26.83
C GLN A 501 -26.15 -27.00 27.69
N LEU A 502 -26.51 -25.84 27.13
CA LEU A 502 -27.34 -24.81 27.77
C LEU A 502 -28.82 -25.22 27.89
N ASN A 503 -29.36 -26.03 26.98
CA ASN A 503 -30.77 -26.43 27.01
C ASN A 503 -31.04 -27.72 27.82
N ARG A 504 -30.09 -28.68 27.80
CA ARG A 504 -30.24 -30.05 28.33
C ARG A 504 -29.26 -30.41 29.43
N GLY A 505 -28.18 -29.64 29.61
CA GLY A 505 -27.18 -29.90 30.65
C GLY A 505 -27.70 -29.64 32.06
N GLU A 506 -27.03 -30.24 33.06
CA GLU A 506 -27.20 -29.88 34.47
C GLU A 506 -26.77 -28.43 34.74
N ALA A 507 -27.22 -27.82 35.85
CA ALA A 507 -26.98 -26.41 36.14
C ALA A 507 -25.50 -25.97 36.03
N ARG A 508 -24.55 -26.83 36.44
CA ARG A 508 -23.11 -26.56 36.30
C ARG A 508 -22.64 -26.55 34.84
N ALA A 509 -23.17 -27.46 34.02
CA ALA A 509 -22.89 -27.53 32.59
C ALA A 509 -23.52 -26.35 31.84
N ARG A 510 -24.77 -25.98 32.17
CA ARG A 510 -25.43 -24.77 31.64
C ARG A 510 -24.65 -23.50 31.97
N LEU A 511 -24.16 -23.37 33.20
CA LEU A 511 -23.38 -22.20 33.62
C LEU A 511 -22.03 -22.13 32.88
N ALA A 512 -21.34 -23.26 32.68
CA ALA A 512 -20.12 -23.31 31.88
C ALA A 512 -20.37 -23.04 30.38
N ALA A 513 -21.49 -23.51 29.84
CA ALA A 513 -21.91 -23.19 28.48
C ALA A 513 -22.27 -21.71 28.32
N LEU A 514 -22.94 -21.11 29.31
CA LEU A 514 -23.32 -19.70 29.35
C LEU A 514 -22.10 -18.76 29.36
N GLU A 515 -21.09 -19.02 30.19
CA GLU A 515 -19.84 -18.23 30.21
C GLU A 515 -19.14 -18.30 28.85
N LYS A 516 -19.08 -19.50 28.24
CA LYS A 516 -18.51 -19.68 26.90
C LYS A 516 -19.31 -18.97 25.82
N LEU A 517 -20.65 -19.11 25.81
CA LEU A 517 -21.54 -18.43 24.88
C LEU A 517 -21.42 -16.90 24.96
N ALA A 518 -21.15 -16.34 26.15
CA ALA A 518 -20.93 -14.91 26.33
C ALA A 518 -19.57 -14.40 25.78
N THR A 519 -18.62 -15.28 25.43
CA THR A 519 -17.39 -14.90 24.69
C THR A 519 -17.59 -14.79 23.18
N PHE A 520 -18.74 -15.24 22.64
CA PHE A 520 -19.04 -15.11 21.21
C PHE A 520 -19.70 -13.76 20.92
N SER A 521 -19.23 -13.10 19.85
CA SER A 521 -19.78 -11.83 19.38
C SER A 521 -21.09 -11.96 18.58
N SER A 522 -21.51 -13.17 18.21
CA SER A 522 -22.63 -13.42 17.29
C SER A 522 -24.00 -13.09 17.87
N ALA A 523 -24.93 -12.66 17.01
CA ALA A 523 -26.30 -12.33 17.40
C ALA A 523 -27.05 -13.53 18.01
N ASP A 524 -26.83 -14.74 17.49
CA ASP A 524 -27.44 -15.95 18.03
C ASP A 524 -26.92 -16.27 19.44
N ALA A 525 -25.61 -16.23 19.68
CA ALA A 525 -25.06 -16.47 21.01
C ALA A 525 -25.59 -15.44 22.03
N ARG A 526 -25.66 -14.16 21.65
CA ARG A 526 -26.29 -13.08 22.44
C ARG A 526 -27.75 -13.43 22.78
N ALA A 527 -28.55 -13.87 21.81
CA ALA A 527 -29.95 -14.27 22.03
C ALA A 527 -30.08 -15.48 22.99
N ARG A 528 -29.13 -16.43 22.97
CA ARG A 528 -29.11 -17.57 23.91
C ARG A 528 -28.71 -17.17 25.33
N VAL A 529 -27.74 -16.28 25.48
CA VAL A 529 -27.36 -15.69 26.78
C VAL A 529 -28.53 -14.87 27.35
N GLU A 530 -29.26 -14.13 26.52
CA GLU A 530 -30.47 -13.40 26.91
C GLU A 530 -31.62 -14.36 27.29
N GLN A 531 -31.84 -15.43 26.53
CA GLN A 531 -32.80 -16.49 26.85
C GLN A 531 -32.53 -17.12 28.23
N ALA A 532 -31.25 -17.33 28.57
CA ALA A 532 -30.81 -17.86 29.87
C ALA A 532 -31.08 -16.92 31.07
N THR A 533 -31.45 -15.65 30.86
CA THR A 533 -31.94 -14.76 31.95
C THR A 533 -33.27 -15.23 32.58
N ARG A 534 -33.87 -16.27 31.98
CA ARG A 534 -35.08 -17.00 32.40
C ARG A 534 -34.80 -18.46 32.79
N ASP A 535 -33.55 -18.90 32.89
CA ASP A 535 -33.19 -20.28 33.29
C ASP A 535 -33.84 -20.66 34.64
N PRO A 536 -34.31 -21.91 34.82
CA PRO A 536 -34.89 -22.36 36.08
C PRO A 536 -33.88 -22.41 37.25
N ASP A 537 -32.58 -22.58 36.99
CA ASP A 537 -31.54 -22.54 38.02
C ASP A 537 -31.20 -21.09 38.44
N PRO A 538 -31.27 -20.74 39.74
CA PRO A 538 -31.01 -19.38 40.21
C PRO A 538 -29.60 -18.84 39.92
N LYS A 539 -28.58 -19.70 39.84
CA LYS A 539 -27.19 -19.30 39.58
C LYS A 539 -26.98 -19.00 38.11
N VAL A 540 -27.44 -19.88 37.21
CA VAL A 540 -27.41 -19.66 35.75
C VAL A 540 -28.18 -18.37 35.40
N LYS A 541 -29.39 -18.24 35.94
CA LYS A 541 -30.27 -17.06 35.78
C LYS A 541 -29.63 -15.76 36.25
N LYS A 542 -28.96 -15.76 37.41
CA LYS A 542 -28.24 -14.60 37.94
C LYS A 542 -27.08 -14.23 37.00
N ARG A 543 -26.28 -15.22 36.60
CA ARG A 543 -25.09 -14.99 35.78
C ARG A 543 -25.43 -14.48 34.38
N ALA A 544 -26.48 -14.99 33.75
CA ALA A 544 -26.96 -14.52 32.45
C ALA A 544 -27.32 -13.02 32.49
N ARG A 545 -27.97 -12.56 33.57
CA ARG A 545 -28.34 -11.15 33.77
C ARG A 545 -27.14 -10.23 34.01
N GLU A 546 -26.08 -10.74 34.63
CA GLU A 546 -24.80 -10.02 34.76
C GLU A 546 -24.13 -9.85 33.39
N LEU A 547 -24.08 -10.91 32.60
CA LEU A 547 -23.46 -10.91 31.27
C LEU A 547 -24.19 -9.97 30.29
N VAL A 548 -25.53 -9.99 30.27
CA VAL A 548 -26.35 -9.05 29.46
C VAL A 548 -26.16 -7.58 29.88
N LYS A 549 -25.91 -7.30 31.17
CA LYS A 549 -25.72 -5.92 31.65
C LYS A 549 -24.42 -5.25 31.18
N HIS A 550 -23.38 -6.02 30.87
CA HIS A 550 -22.06 -5.44 30.55
C HIS A 550 -21.85 -5.13 29.06
N SER A 551 -22.60 -5.75 28.15
CA SER A 551 -22.44 -5.55 26.70
C SER A 551 -23.16 -4.30 26.16
N GLY A 552 -24.41 -4.06 26.58
CA GLY A 552 -25.26 -3.05 25.94
C GLY A 552 -24.81 -1.59 26.13
N ALA A 553 -24.19 -1.24 27.25
CA ALA A 553 -23.92 0.15 27.62
C ALA A 553 -22.69 0.77 26.94
N GLU A 554 -21.74 -0.03 26.43
CA GLU A 554 -20.54 0.49 25.75
C GLU A 554 -20.74 0.55 24.23
N GLU A 555 -21.39 -0.47 23.66
CA GLU A 555 -21.67 -0.56 22.23
C GLU A 555 -22.68 0.52 21.77
N ALA A 556 -23.73 0.78 22.57
CA ALA A 556 -24.68 1.88 22.33
C ALA A 556 -24.01 3.27 22.36
N ARG A 557 -22.94 3.46 23.16
CA ARG A 557 -22.15 4.70 23.17
C ARG A 557 -21.33 4.83 21.89
N ARG A 558 -20.61 3.78 21.47
CA ARG A 558 -19.82 3.79 20.22
C ARG A 558 -20.68 4.09 18.99
N GLU A 559 -21.85 3.47 18.88
CA GLU A 559 -22.79 3.68 17.76
C GLU A 559 -23.36 5.10 17.74
N ALA A 560 -23.70 5.66 18.90
CA ALA A 560 -24.17 7.05 19.00
C ALA A 560 -23.09 8.05 18.54
N PHE A 561 -21.81 7.83 18.90
CA PHE A 561 -20.71 8.68 18.45
C PHE A 561 -20.46 8.60 16.94
N PHE A 562 -20.52 7.40 16.35
CA PHE A 562 -20.37 7.21 14.90
C PHE A 562 -21.47 7.97 14.12
N ARG A 563 -22.73 7.86 14.55
CA ARG A 563 -23.87 8.55 13.91
C ARG A 563 -23.81 10.07 14.06
N LEU A 564 -23.33 10.58 15.19
CA LEU A 564 -23.10 12.03 15.40
C LEU A 564 -22.03 12.58 14.45
N GLY A 565 -20.92 11.86 14.26
CA GLY A 565 -19.90 12.23 13.27
C GLY A 565 -20.43 12.25 11.84
N LEU A 566 -21.22 11.24 11.46
CA LEU A 566 -21.84 11.15 10.15
C LEU A 566 -22.85 12.29 9.89
N ALA A 567 -23.66 12.66 10.89
CA ALA A 567 -24.61 13.76 10.79
C ALA A 567 -23.90 15.13 10.62
N ALA A 568 -22.79 15.36 11.34
CA ALA A 568 -21.97 16.57 11.18
C ALA A 568 -21.36 16.66 9.77
N TYR A 569 -20.83 15.55 9.25
CA TYR A 569 -20.30 15.45 7.88
C TYR A 569 -21.37 15.76 6.82
N GLN A 570 -22.57 15.18 6.95
CA GLN A 570 -23.69 15.45 6.04
C GLN A 570 -24.17 16.91 6.09
N TRP A 571 -24.17 17.54 7.28
CA TRP A 571 -24.55 18.93 7.45
C TRP A 571 -23.54 19.91 6.82
N ILE A 572 -22.24 19.62 6.93
CA ILE A 572 -21.17 20.36 6.23
C ILE A 572 -21.31 20.20 4.71
N ARG A 573 -21.55 18.96 4.23
CA ARG A 573 -21.79 18.67 2.80
C ARG A 573 -23.03 19.35 2.23
N ALA A 574 -23.97 19.77 3.07
CA ALA A 574 -25.17 20.51 2.68
C ALA A 574 -24.96 22.02 2.45
N GLY A 575 -23.72 22.53 2.60
CA GLY A 575 -23.37 23.90 2.19
C GLY A 575 -24.01 25.00 3.03
N LYS A 576 -24.02 24.84 4.37
CA LYS A 576 -24.60 25.83 5.30
C LYS A 576 -23.51 26.66 6.00
N ASP A 577 -23.43 27.93 5.65
CA ASP A 577 -22.32 28.84 6.01
C ASP A 577 -22.23 29.25 7.49
N ARG A 578 -23.16 28.78 8.36
CA ARG A 578 -23.16 29.11 9.80
C ARG A 578 -23.03 27.86 10.66
N VAL A 579 -21.78 27.50 10.98
CA VAL A 579 -21.47 26.51 12.02
C VAL A 579 -22.23 26.88 13.31
N PRO A 580 -23.02 25.96 13.91
CA PRO A 580 -23.75 26.20 15.15
C PRO A 580 -22.83 26.73 16.26
N LYS A 581 -23.33 27.62 17.12
CA LYS A 581 -22.47 28.30 18.10
C LYS A 581 -21.84 27.32 19.08
N GLY A 582 -22.52 26.21 19.40
CA GLY A 582 -21.94 25.12 20.19
C GLY A 582 -20.71 24.50 19.53
N LEU A 583 -20.78 24.18 18.24
CA LEU A 583 -19.68 23.57 17.47
C LEU A 583 -18.50 24.54 17.29
N ALA A 584 -18.75 25.83 17.03
CA ALA A 584 -17.70 26.84 16.91
C ALA A 584 -16.91 27.01 18.22
N ASN A 585 -17.60 27.03 19.37
CA ASN A 585 -16.96 27.09 20.69
C ASN A 585 -16.15 25.83 21.00
N LEU A 586 -16.63 24.65 20.59
CA LEU A 586 -15.93 23.38 20.76
C LEU A 586 -14.60 23.38 19.96
N ALA A 587 -14.66 23.79 18.69
CA ALA A 587 -13.51 23.88 17.80
C ALA A 587 -12.50 24.98 18.19
N ALA A 588 -12.94 26.05 18.85
CA ALA A 588 -12.04 27.07 19.40
C ALA A 588 -11.25 26.53 20.60
N ARG A 589 -11.90 25.77 21.50
CA ARG A 589 -11.27 25.17 22.69
C ARG A 589 -10.34 24.01 22.33
N ALA A 590 -10.70 23.18 21.35
CA ALA A 590 -9.80 22.16 20.82
C ALA A 590 -8.50 22.78 20.25
N ARG A 591 -8.59 23.93 19.55
CA ARG A 591 -7.43 24.69 19.05
C ARG A 591 -6.63 25.41 20.14
N GLN A 592 -7.20 25.64 21.32
CA GLN A 592 -6.44 26.11 22.47
C GLN A 592 -5.70 24.95 23.12
N ALA A 593 -6.41 23.85 23.41
CA ALA A 593 -5.83 22.63 23.97
C ALA A 593 -4.68 22.03 23.13
N SER A 594 -4.74 22.10 21.79
CA SER A 594 -3.59 21.70 20.94
C SER A 594 -2.34 22.54 21.20
N ARG A 595 -2.50 23.87 21.30
CA ARG A 595 -1.39 24.81 21.54
C ARG A 595 -0.86 24.71 22.98
N ASP A 596 -1.73 24.44 23.93
CA ASP A 596 -1.33 24.20 25.33
C ASP A 596 -0.57 22.87 25.45
N PHE A 597 -0.97 21.83 24.71
CA PHE A 597 -0.23 20.55 24.61
C PHE A 597 1.13 20.71 23.93
N GLU A 598 1.19 21.42 22.80
CA GLU A 598 2.43 21.71 22.07
C GLU A 598 3.43 22.57 22.88
N SER A 599 2.93 23.33 23.87
CA SER A 599 3.75 24.13 24.80
C SER A 599 3.94 23.50 26.19
N GLY A 600 3.52 22.25 26.39
CA GLY A 600 3.72 21.49 27.63
C GLY A 600 2.89 21.93 28.84
N GLN A 601 1.79 22.65 28.62
CA GLN A 601 0.87 23.13 29.67
C GLN A 601 -0.26 22.13 29.98
N ASP A 602 -0.95 22.33 31.11
CA ASP A 602 -2.08 21.47 31.51
C ASP A 602 -3.28 21.62 30.57
N VAL A 603 -3.41 20.66 29.66
CA VAL A 603 -4.51 20.58 28.68
C VAL A 603 -5.88 20.39 29.36
N VAL A 604 -5.95 19.84 30.58
CA VAL A 604 -7.22 19.48 31.24
C VAL A 604 -8.03 20.73 31.62
N SER A 605 -7.38 21.80 32.05
CA SER A 605 -8.05 23.06 32.40
C SER A 605 -8.59 23.79 31.16
N SER A 606 -7.87 23.76 30.04
CA SER A 606 -8.27 24.31 28.73
C SER A 606 -9.52 23.64 28.15
N LEU A 607 -9.68 22.34 28.43
CA LEU A 607 -10.75 21.48 27.94
C LEU A 607 -12.01 21.47 28.82
N SER A 608 -12.08 22.30 29.86
CA SER A 608 -13.20 22.32 30.82
C SER A 608 -14.55 22.71 30.20
N LEU A 609 -15.25 21.72 29.63
CA LEU A 609 -16.61 21.84 29.13
C LEU A 609 -17.57 22.10 30.31
N ARG A 610 -18.17 23.29 30.34
CA ARG A 610 -19.27 23.56 31.29
C ARG A 610 -20.49 22.74 30.84
N ARG A 611 -21.13 22.04 31.77
CA ARG A 611 -22.35 21.22 31.56
C ARG A 611 -23.39 21.88 30.65
N GLN A 612 -23.58 23.19 30.80
CA GLN A 612 -24.49 23.99 29.99
C GLN A 612 -24.20 23.92 28.47
N SER A 613 -22.94 23.92 28.05
CA SER A 613 -22.56 23.95 26.63
C SER A 613 -22.94 22.68 25.85
N LEU A 614 -23.03 21.52 26.53
CA LEU A 614 -23.51 20.27 25.93
C LEU A 614 -25.05 20.27 25.83
N VAL A 615 -25.73 20.83 26.84
CA VAL A 615 -27.19 21.00 26.83
C VAL A 615 -27.64 21.97 25.73
N ASP A 616 -26.90 23.06 25.54
CA ASP A 616 -27.19 24.05 24.50
C ASP A 616 -26.99 23.46 23.09
N LEU A 617 -25.91 22.69 22.88
CA LEU A 617 -25.66 21.98 21.62
C LEU A 617 -26.78 20.96 21.29
N GLY A 618 -27.25 20.21 22.30
CA GLY A 618 -28.37 19.28 22.12
C GLY A 618 -29.67 19.97 21.69
N ARG A 619 -29.96 21.16 22.24
CA ARG A 619 -31.11 21.98 21.80
C ARG A 619 -30.93 22.53 20.39
N GLU A 620 -29.72 23.00 20.05
CA GLU A 620 -29.40 23.56 18.72
C GLU A 620 -29.61 22.48 17.62
N VAL A 621 -29.18 21.24 17.87
CA VAL A 621 -29.40 20.09 16.96
C VAL A 621 -30.88 19.68 16.87
N HIS A 622 -31.60 19.63 17.99
CA HIS A 622 -33.04 19.31 18.00
C HIS A 622 -33.86 20.34 17.20
N LEU A 623 -33.56 21.63 17.34
CA LEU A 623 -34.23 22.71 16.59
C LEU A 623 -33.97 22.61 15.08
N LEU A 624 -32.76 22.20 14.68
CA LEU A 624 -32.40 21.98 13.28
C LEU A 624 -33.12 20.77 12.66
N LEU A 625 -33.38 19.72 13.44
CA LEU A 625 -34.22 18.58 13.01
C LEU A 625 -35.69 19.01 12.83
N GLN A 626 -36.30 19.64 13.84
CA GLN A 626 -37.70 20.09 13.79
C GLN A 626 -37.98 21.08 12.64
N THR A 627 -37.05 21.98 12.36
CA THR A 627 -37.17 22.95 11.24
C THR A 627 -36.88 22.34 9.86
N GLY A 628 -36.67 21.02 9.77
CA GLY A 628 -36.32 20.33 8.51
C GLY A 628 -34.97 20.74 7.93
N GLN A 629 -34.16 21.47 8.71
CA GLN A 629 -32.86 22.00 8.30
C GLN A 629 -31.73 20.97 8.42
N LEU A 630 -31.92 19.93 9.23
CA LEU A 630 -31.18 18.69 9.24
C LEU A 630 -32.18 17.57 8.91
N LYS A 631 -31.91 16.75 7.88
CA LYS A 631 -32.83 15.68 7.43
C LYS A 631 -32.21 14.31 7.70
N ALA A 632 -32.43 13.79 8.89
CA ALA A 632 -31.96 12.48 9.36
C ALA A 632 -33.08 11.81 10.18
N PRO A 633 -34.11 11.22 9.52
CA PRO A 633 -35.28 10.67 10.20
C PRO A 633 -34.95 9.52 11.17
N GLU A 634 -33.81 8.87 11.02
CA GLU A 634 -33.32 7.80 11.89
C GLU A 634 -32.88 8.29 13.27
N LEU A 635 -32.68 9.61 13.46
CA LEU A 635 -32.35 10.21 14.77
C LEU A 635 -33.58 10.52 15.62
N GLU A 636 -34.78 10.54 15.03
CA GLU A 636 -36.00 10.93 15.71
C GLU A 636 -36.44 9.96 16.84
N PRO A 637 -36.25 8.64 16.74
CA PRO A 637 -36.45 7.71 17.86
C PRO A 637 -35.42 7.93 18.99
N LEU A 638 -34.16 8.20 18.64
CA LEU A 638 -33.08 8.45 19.60
C LEU A 638 -33.34 9.73 20.40
N MET A 639 -33.82 10.79 19.74
CA MET A 639 -34.18 12.04 20.42
C MET A 639 -35.37 11.88 21.37
N ARG A 640 -36.40 11.10 20.99
CA ARG A 640 -37.51 10.76 21.88
C ARG A 640 -37.05 9.94 23.09
N GLU A 641 -36.08 9.05 22.93
CA GLU A 641 -35.52 8.28 24.03
C GLU A 641 -34.65 9.16 24.96
N ILE A 642 -33.89 10.12 24.41
CA ILE A 642 -33.17 11.15 25.18
C ILE A 642 -34.11 12.05 25.98
N GLU A 643 -35.29 12.40 25.43
CA GLU A 643 -36.34 13.12 26.17
C GLU A 643 -36.96 12.25 27.27
N ARG A 644 -37.18 10.96 27.01
CA ARG A 644 -37.69 9.96 27.97
C ARG A 644 -36.78 9.74 29.18
N LEU A 645 -35.46 9.80 28.98
CA LEU A 645 -34.45 9.39 29.96
C LEU A 645 -34.27 10.35 31.16
N GLU A 646 -35.13 11.36 31.34
CA GLU A 646 -35.14 12.33 32.47
C GLU A 646 -33.74 12.76 32.99
N LEU A 647 -32.80 13.03 32.08
CA LEU A 647 -31.42 13.49 32.36
C LEU A 647 -31.31 14.84 33.12
N ARG A 648 -32.45 15.35 33.60
CA ARG A 648 -32.56 16.48 34.55
C ARG A 648 -32.23 16.08 35.99
N ARG A 649 -32.52 14.85 36.44
CA ARG A 649 -32.35 14.44 37.85
C ARG A 649 -30.97 13.86 38.15
N GLU A 650 -30.55 12.75 37.54
CA GLU A 650 -29.31 12.05 37.95
C GLU A 650 -28.00 12.86 37.73
N VAL A 651 -28.02 13.86 36.84
CA VAL A 651 -26.87 14.76 36.63
C VAL A 651 -26.91 16.00 37.55
N ALA A 652 -28.03 16.27 38.25
CA ALA A 652 -28.14 17.41 39.16
C ALA A 652 -27.24 17.27 40.38
N ASP A 653 -27.07 16.05 40.90
CA ASP A 653 -26.49 15.80 42.22
C ASP A 653 -24.99 15.40 42.20
N MET A 654 -24.31 15.47 41.05
CA MET A 654 -22.88 15.15 40.95
C MET A 654 -21.95 16.30 41.38
N PRO A 655 -20.94 16.04 42.24
CA PRO A 655 -20.00 17.07 42.71
C PRO A 655 -18.96 17.49 41.66
N PRO A 656 -18.28 18.65 41.83
CA PRO A 656 -17.30 19.16 40.87
C PRO A 656 -16.09 18.22 40.70
N ALA A 657 -15.61 18.07 39.45
CA ALA A 657 -14.57 17.10 39.06
C ALA A 657 -13.23 17.16 39.84
N ARG A 658 -12.95 18.25 40.56
CA ARG A 658 -11.77 18.36 41.45
C ARG A 658 -11.90 17.52 42.73
N GLN A 659 -13.11 17.11 43.10
CA GLN A 659 -13.42 16.32 44.31
C GLN A 659 -13.54 14.81 44.01
N LEU A 660 -13.46 14.38 42.75
CA LEU A 660 -13.59 12.96 42.38
C LEU A 660 -12.29 12.17 42.64
N PRO A 661 -12.38 10.91 43.11
CA PRO A 661 -11.25 9.98 43.19
C PRO A 661 -10.49 9.84 41.86
N GLU A 662 -9.20 9.54 41.96
CA GLU A 662 -8.30 9.49 40.80
C GLU A 662 -8.76 8.56 39.66
N PRO A 663 -9.31 7.35 39.90
CA PRO A 663 -9.79 6.46 38.83
C PRO A 663 -10.94 7.08 38.01
N GLU A 664 -11.89 7.73 38.68
CA GLU A 664 -13.04 8.39 38.06
C GLU A 664 -12.60 9.64 37.28
N ARG A 665 -11.59 10.35 37.80
CA ARG A 665 -10.93 11.45 37.11
C ARG A 665 -10.25 10.98 35.81
N ARG A 666 -9.57 9.82 35.82
CA ARG A 666 -8.98 9.22 34.59
C ARG A 666 -10.04 8.78 33.59
N ILE A 667 -11.20 8.28 34.04
CA ILE A 667 -12.35 7.98 33.16
C ILE A 667 -12.90 9.26 32.52
N TRP A 668 -13.05 10.34 33.28
CA TRP A 668 -13.48 11.65 32.77
C TRP A 668 -12.49 12.26 31.77
N VAL A 669 -11.18 12.14 32.01
CA VAL A 669 -10.15 12.59 31.06
C VAL A 669 -10.18 11.76 29.79
N ARG A 670 -10.34 10.43 29.86
CA ARG A 670 -10.50 9.57 28.68
C ARG A 670 -11.78 9.88 27.89
N PHE A 671 -12.89 10.18 28.58
CA PHE A 671 -14.14 10.63 27.95
C PHE A 671 -13.97 11.95 27.21
N ALA A 672 -13.34 12.95 27.83
CA ALA A 672 -13.03 14.22 27.19
C ALA A 672 -12.10 14.03 25.97
N LEU A 673 -11.00 13.28 26.13
CA LEU A 673 -10.04 12.98 25.05
C LEU A 673 -10.69 12.22 23.89
N GLY A 674 -11.63 11.30 24.14
CA GLY A 674 -12.37 10.61 23.09
C GLY A 674 -13.27 11.55 22.27
N VAL A 675 -13.97 12.47 22.93
CA VAL A 675 -14.77 13.51 22.25
C VAL A 675 -13.86 14.45 21.44
N ILE A 676 -12.70 14.82 21.98
CA ILE A 676 -11.72 15.66 21.29
C ILE A 676 -11.11 14.93 20.09
N ALA A 677 -10.75 13.66 20.22
CA ALA A 677 -10.21 12.85 19.12
C ALA A 677 -11.22 12.72 17.97
N GLY A 678 -12.50 12.51 18.26
CA GLY A 678 -13.57 12.50 17.25
C GLY A 678 -13.71 13.85 16.53
N VAL A 679 -13.61 14.97 17.26
CA VAL A 679 -13.64 16.32 16.69
C VAL A 679 -12.36 16.65 15.91
N VAL A 680 -11.18 16.23 16.39
CA VAL A 680 -9.88 16.45 15.75
C VAL A 680 -9.72 15.60 14.50
N LEU A 681 -10.23 14.37 14.46
CA LEU A 681 -10.29 13.57 13.22
C LEU A 681 -11.25 14.21 12.21
N GLY A 682 -12.45 14.64 12.64
CA GLY A 682 -13.40 15.33 11.76
C GLY A 682 -12.89 16.66 11.20
N VAL A 683 -12.26 17.49 12.05
CA VAL A 683 -11.72 18.80 11.68
C VAL A 683 -10.37 18.68 10.96
N GLY A 684 -9.53 17.70 11.31
CA GLY A 684 -8.27 17.42 10.63
C GLY A 684 -8.48 16.95 9.19
N THR A 685 -9.48 16.09 8.96
CA THR A 685 -9.90 15.69 7.60
C THR A 685 -10.43 16.90 6.80
N TYR A 686 -11.05 17.88 7.45
CA TYR A 686 -11.50 19.12 6.82
C TYR A 686 -10.35 20.10 6.51
N LEU A 687 -9.37 20.25 7.42
CA LEU A 687 -8.22 21.13 7.24
C LEU A 687 -7.21 20.60 6.22
N LEU A 688 -7.03 19.27 6.12
CA LEU A 688 -6.22 18.63 5.07
C LEU A 688 -6.79 18.81 3.65
N PHE A 689 -8.06 19.20 3.52
CA PHE A 689 -8.77 19.37 2.24
C PHE A 689 -9.24 20.82 1.96
N GLN A 690 -8.74 21.83 2.71
CA GLN A 690 -9.14 23.23 2.56
C GLN A 690 -7.96 24.22 2.48
N MET A 691 -7.22 24.15 1.37
CA MET A 691 -6.63 25.35 0.74
C MET A 691 -6.73 25.24 -0.79
N PRO A 692 -7.56 26.06 -1.46
CA PRO A 692 -7.54 26.19 -2.91
C PRO A 692 -6.73 27.43 -3.34
N PRO A 693 -6.07 27.40 -4.52
CA PRO A 693 -5.77 28.61 -5.27
C PRO A 693 -6.82 28.82 -6.38
N SER A 694 -7.98 29.38 -6.00
CA SER A 694 -8.84 30.18 -6.89
C SER A 694 -9.57 29.43 -8.04
N PRO A 695 -10.47 30.06 -8.82
CA PRO A 695 -11.84 30.21 -8.36
C PRO A 695 -12.87 29.74 -9.39
N ASN A 696 -12.57 28.72 -10.20
CA ASN A 696 -13.46 28.25 -11.26
C ASN A 696 -13.42 26.73 -11.43
N LEU A 697 -14.40 26.01 -10.86
CA LEU A 697 -15.12 24.87 -11.46
C LEU A 697 -16.15 24.29 -10.45
N LYS A 698 -17.33 23.91 -10.95
CA LYS A 698 -18.47 23.42 -10.14
C LYS A 698 -18.48 21.88 -10.04
N PRO A 699 -18.78 21.29 -8.88
CA PRO A 699 -18.95 19.84 -8.76
C PRO A 699 -20.34 19.33 -9.21
N LEU A 700 -20.38 18.09 -9.69
CA LEU A 700 -21.52 17.42 -10.33
C LEU A 700 -22.62 16.94 -9.34
N LYS A 701 -23.80 16.65 -9.88
CA LYS A 701 -24.86 15.84 -9.24
C LYS A 701 -25.04 14.52 -10.00
N TRP A 702 -25.17 13.41 -9.27
CA TRP A 702 -25.78 12.17 -9.75
C TRP A 702 -26.62 11.52 -8.64
N ARG A 703 -27.70 10.82 -9.04
CA ARG A 703 -28.54 9.93 -8.23
C ARG A 703 -28.85 8.69 -9.07
N LEU A 704 -28.95 7.52 -8.42
CA LEU A 704 -29.47 6.28 -9.01
C LEU A 704 -30.91 6.03 -8.53
N PRO A 705 -31.81 5.44 -9.36
CA PRO A 705 -33.10 4.91 -8.94
C PRO A 705 -33.12 3.38 -8.80
N ASP A 706 -34.18 2.89 -8.14
CA ASP A 706 -34.39 1.56 -7.55
C ASP A 706 -35.07 0.54 -8.52
N PRO A 707 -34.79 -0.78 -8.47
CA PRO A 707 -35.35 -1.75 -9.41
C PRO A 707 -36.44 -2.66 -8.81
N ALA A 708 -37.69 -2.53 -9.33
CA ALA A 708 -38.61 -3.62 -9.73
C ALA A 708 -40.10 -3.30 -9.50
N ALA A 709 -40.85 -3.03 -10.58
CA ALA A 709 -42.19 -3.59 -10.85
C ALA A 709 -42.80 -3.01 -12.15
N GLY A 710 -43.20 -3.88 -13.10
CA GLY A 710 -44.32 -3.64 -14.02
C GLY A 710 -44.13 -2.71 -15.25
N LYS A 711 -44.04 -3.33 -16.43
CA LYS A 711 -44.63 -2.85 -17.71
C LYS A 711 -45.73 -3.86 -18.13
N PRO A 712 -46.61 -3.62 -19.13
CA PRO A 712 -46.67 -2.50 -20.09
C PRO A 712 -48.07 -1.78 -20.02
N ASP A 713 -48.62 -1.02 -20.98
CA ASP A 713 -48.20 -0.56 -22.33
C ASP A 713 -48.83 0.81 -22.68
N ALA A 714 -48.79 1.20 -23.96
CA ALA A 714 -49.32 2.44 -24.54
C ALA A 714 -50.83 2.41 -24.89
N ALA A 715 -51.33 3.58 -25.36
CA ALA A 715 -52.64 3.86 -25.94
C ALA A 715 -53.86 3.86 -24.97
N SER A 716 -54.12 5.02 -24.33
CA SER A 716 -55.40 5.77 -24.52
C SER A 716 -55.59 6.93 -23.53
N ARG A 717 -55.25 8.15 -23.97
CA ARG A 717 -56.10 9.36 -23.84
C ARG A 717 -55.44 10.57 -24.51
N ALA A 718 -55.51 10.58 -25.84
CA ALA A 718 -55.42 11.81 -26.61
C ALA A 718 -56.84 12.38 -26.81
N ALA A 719 -57.00 13.63 -26.40
CA ALA A 719 -58.10 14.54 -26.74
C ALA A 719 -57.49 15.95 -26.58
N ALA A 720 -57.23 16.78 -27.59
CA ALA A 720 -57.95 17.07 -28.84
C ALA A 720 -59.41 17.46 -28.57
N ALA A 721 -59.94 18.62 -28.97
CA ALA A 721 -59.45 19.71 -29.84
C ALA A 721 -59.78 21.09 -29.16
N ALA A 722 -59.58 22.29 -29.71
CA ALA A 722 -59.52 22.76 -31.10
C ALA A 722 -58.61 24.01 -31.23
N THR A 723 -57.79 24.17 -32.29
CA THR A 723 -58.11 24.69 -33.65
C THR A 723 -58.61 26.15 -33.64
N THR A 724 -58.22 27.09 -34.52
CA THR A 724 -57.67 26.99 -35.90
C THR A 724 -56.98 28.29 -36.34
N ALA A 725 -56.39 28.26 -37.55
CA ALA A 725 -56.24 29.38 -38.51
C ALA A 725 -55.05 30.35 -38.36
N THR A 726 -54.43 30.89 -39.44
CA THR A 726 -54.15 30.41 -40.83
C THR A 726 -53.07 31.36 -41.42
N THR A 727 -52.12 30.88 -42.24
CA THR A 727 -51.30 31.65 -43.23
C THR A 727 -50.43 32.83 -42.74
N GLN A 728 -49.31 33.16 -43.37
CA GLN A 728 -48.69 32.69 -44.63
C GLN A 728 -47.37 31.96 -44.40
#